data_AF-A0A2V9LWA8-F1
#
_entry.id   AF-A0A2V9LWA8-F1
#
_cell.length_a   1.000
_cell.length_b   1.000
_cell.length_c   1.000
_cell.angle_alpha   90.00
_cell.angle_beta   90.00
_cell.angle_gamma   90.00
#
_symmetry.space_group_name_H-M   'P 1'
#
loop_
_entity.id
_entity.type
_entity.pdbx_description
1 polymer ?
#
loop_
_entity_poly.entity_id
_entity_poly.type
_entity_poly.pdbx_seq_one_letter_code
_entity_poly.pdbx_strand_id
1 'polypeptide(L)'
;MQLLFPVTPGTNVPDFGFSGNDNIAYPWSYLGANPWFQANTTINFNDNVTKVINKHTLRAGIFVQRARKDQIAWGNFNGQVSFSNCATSSTPVTCADNLSGNAYASALLGQFTSLSQSSARPIGYFRYTNVEFYGQDTWKLTPRLTLDFGARFAWYQPQYDERNQLAIFDPASYDPSQAVRLYMPAVGGGAYDPANPGAILSGNLVGTVVPSSGNLLNGVQFASKGYFRGGWEDRGVMPEPRLGFAYALTGDGKTVLRGGAGMMHDRIQGNLIFNPVFSNPANVVTPTVSNGSLANIASLSAGSTPILGGIVGAARSGEVPTIYSFSLGIQRQLGRGTTIDVAYVGSLSRHLVTARNINQLPYGTAFTATAQDPSKYSGGVVPGVEPDLPAAYSKAGYNYSGNYALDAPFLVPYRGYSYIEYYRFDGTSNYNSLQVSVQRRFSRGLTFGVAYTYSKTLTTANRDEDWQDAFNPRKYDYRVAEWDRPHVLVFNYVYDLPNVTKRFGGPKWLSSITDNYQLSGITTFESGAPIDPGLWWSPAMTINGTYNAWWIGWTRAYVYPTIEGGVDKSVGTSNFDPGAFRAPPVGVPPGPSRSSLRGGGMQNWDMSLFKNIPLGSNEQRFMQLRLEAFNVFNHPNFQNVNLNWTVNPPSGTSPPTLAINTRPAGDTALYGSYFGEYSNTYYGNGGSRVVQLALKIYF
;
A
#
# COMPACT_ATOMS: atom_id res chain seq x y z
N MET A 1 12.88 1.80 -37.33
CA MET A 1 13.65 2.11 -36.11
C MET A 1 14.30 0.82 -35.64
N GLN A 2 15.59 0.85 -35.28
CA GLN A 2 16.22 -0.26 -34.57
C GLN A 2 16.12 0.01 -33.07
N LEU A 3 15.79 -1.02 -32.28
CA LEU A 3 15.71 -0.93 -30.82
C LEU A 3 16.98 -1.55 -30.18
N LEU A 4 17.04 -1.56 -28.85
CA LEU A 4 18.17 -2.11 -28.09
C LEU A 4 18.28 -3.65 -28.25
N PHE A 5 17.15 -4.32 -28.48
CA PHE A 5 17.05 -5.76 -28.69
C PHE A 5 16.24 -6.09 -29.96
N PRO A 6 16.43 -7.30 -30.56
CA PRO A 6 15.73 -7.70 -31.78
C PRO A 6 14.20 -7.66 -31.65
N VAL A 7 13.57 -7.12 -32.69
CA VAL A 7 12.11 -7.11 -32.86
C VAL A 7 11.63 -8.53 -33.20
N THR A 8 10.54 -8.98 -32.58
CA THR A 8 9.94 -10.31 -32.79
C THR A 8 8.51 -10.18 -33.35
N PRO A 9 7.88 -11.27 -33.84
CA PRO A 9 6.47 -11.23 -34.28
C PRO A 9 5.45 -10.85 -33.20
N GLY A 10 5.84 -10.85 -31.91
CA GLY A 10 5.02 -10.37 -30.79
C GLY A 10 5.34 -8.94 -30.35
N THR A 11 6.23 -8.24 -31.05
CA THR A 11 6.67 -6.87 -30.73
C THR A 11 5.85 -5.85 -31.53
N ASN A 12 5.20 -4.92 -30.85
CA ASN A 12 4.42 -3.83 -31.46
C ASN A 12 5.25 -2.55 -31.66
N VAL A 13 4.60 -1.49 -32.15
CA VAL A 13 5.17 -0.13 -32.21
C VAL A 13 5.64 0.31 -30.80
N PRO A 14 6.81 0.95 -30.66
CA PRO A 14 7.27 1.51 -29.39
C PRO A 14 6.32 2.57 -28.83
N ASP A 15 6.31 2.67 -27.50
CA ASP A 15 5.61 3.71 -26.76
C ASP A 15 6.39 5.03 -26.86
N PHE A 16 5.70 6.15 -27.09
CA PHE A 16 6.29 7.49 -27.14
C PHE A 16 5.68 8.41 -26.08
N GLY A 17 6.52 9.11 -25.33
CA GLY A 17 6.15 10.06 -24.27
C GLY A 17 6.76 11.43 -24.50
N PHE A 18 6.04 12.50 -24.13
CA PHE A 18 6.45 13.89 -24.36
C PHE A 18 6.29 14.72 -23.09
N SER A 19 7.34 15.43 -22.67
CA SER A 19 7.34 16.23 -21.43
C SER A 19 8.10 17.56 -21.55
N GLY A 20 7.63 18.58 -20.82
CA GLY A 20 8.32 19.86 -20.67
C GLY A 20 7.67 21.05 -21.37
N ASN A 21 6.68 20.84 -22.25
CA ASN A 21 5.88 21.95 -22.79
C ASN A 21 5.02 22.55 -21.65
N ASP A 22 5.43 23.67 -21.06
CA ASP A 22 4.71 24.37 -19.97
C ASP A 22 4.36 23.47 -18.75
N ASN A 23 5.27 22.56 -18.38
CA ASN A 23 5.06 21.47 -17.39
C ASN A 23 3.94 20.46 -17.76
N ILE A 24 3.34 20.54 -18.95
CA ILE A 24 2.41 19.54 -19.47
C ILE A 24 3.22 18.30 -19.87
N ALA A 25 2.94 17.18 -19.20
CA ALA A 25 3.36 15.86 -19.62
C ALA A 25 2.21 15.17 -20.35
N TYR A 26 2.43 14.74 -21.58
CA TYR A 26 1.46 13.93 -22.32
C TYR A 26 1.56 12.48 -21.83
N PRO A 27 0.47 11.87 -21.32
CA PRO A 27 0.52 10.55 -20.74
C PRO A 27 0.82 9.49 -21.81
N TRP A 28 1.63 8.50 -21.44
CA TRP A 28 2.02 7.39 -22.30
C TRP A 28 0.81 6.59 -22.77
N SER A 29 0.71 6.38 -24.09
CA SER A 29 -0.04 5.24 -24.62
C SER A 29 0.79 3.98 -24.39
N TYR A 30 0.48 3.21 -23.34
CA TYR A 30 1.25 2.02 -22.97
C TYR A 30 0.86 0.80 -23.82
N LEU A 31 1.57 0.59 -24.92
CA LEU A 31 1.47 -0.59 -25.77
C LEU A 31 2.46 -1.69 -25.35
N GLY A 32 3.40 -1.44 -24.43
CA GLY A 32 4.37 -2.44 -23.95
C GLY A 32 3.78 -3.80 -23.52
N ALA A 33 2.56 -3.82 -22.95
CA ALA A 33 1.85 -5.05 -22.59
C ALA A 33 1.11 -5.75 -23.76
N ASN A 34 1.06 -5.15 -24.96
CA ASN A 34 0.31 -5.70 -26.10
C ASN A 34 1.19 -6.55 -27.04
N PRO A 35 0.67 -7.67 -27.57
CA PRO A 35 -0.61 -8.29 -27.19
C PRO A 35 -0.54 -8.87 -25.76
N TRP A 36 -1.63 -8.77 -25.01
CA TRP A 36 -1.73 -9.38 -23.69
C TRP A 36 -2.33 -10.78 -23.79
N PHE A 37 -1.70 -11.77 -23.14
CA PHE A 37 -2.22 -13.11 -23.01
C PHE A 37 -2.27 -13.54 -21.55
N GLN A 38 -3.46 -13.94 -21.10
CA GLN A 38 -3.69 -14.53 -19.80
C GLN A 38 -4.80 -15.58 -19.88
N ALA A 39 -4.54 -16.76 -19.32
CA ALA A 39 -5.53 -17.80 -19.07
C ALA A 39 -5.54 -18.15 -17.57
N ASN A 40 -6.71 -18.47 -17.03
CA ASN A 40 -6.83 -18.95 -15.65
C ASN A 40 -7.82 -20.12 -15.61
N THR A 41 -7.41 -21.22 -14.99
CA THR A 41 -8.20 -22.45 -14.88
C THR A 41 -8.13 -22.96 -13.44
N THR A 42 -9.29 -22.98 -12.78
CA THR A 42 -9.43 -23.47 -11.40
C THR A 42 -10.26 -24.75 -11.41
N ILE A 43 -9.66 -25.85 -10.95
CA ILE A 43 -10.33 -27.14 -10.82
C ILE A 43 -10.58 -27.38 -9.34
N ASN A 44 -11.85 -27.49 -8.95
CA ASN A 44 -12.27 -27.71 -7.56
C ASN A 44 -12.93 -29.10 -7.42
N PHE A 45 -12.66 -29.76 -6.30
CA PHE A 45 -13.42 -30.89 -5.78
C PHE A 45 -13.83 -30.55 -4.33
N ASN A 46 -15.08 -30.85 -3.95
CA ASN A 46 -15.56 -30.62 -2.60
C ASN A 46 -16.60 -31.66 -2.17
N ASP A 47 -16.53 -32.10 -0.92
CA ASP A 47 -17.53 -32.97 -0.30
C ASP A 47 -17.75 -32.58 1.17
N ASN A 48 -18.97 -32.73 1.68
CA ASN A 48 -19.39 -32.32 3.02
C ASN A 48 -20.45 -33.30 3.56
N VAL A 49 -20.09 -34.06 4.59
CA VAL A 49 -20.97 -34.98 5.30
C VAL A 49 -21.48 -34.33 6.59
N THR A 50 -22.79 -34.36 6.82
CA THR A 50 -23.41 -33.95 8.09
C THR A 50 -24.18 -35.11 8.69
N LYS A 51 -23.99 -35.39 9.99
CA LYS A 51 -24.69 -36.45 10.72
C LYS A 51 -25.17 -35.94 12.09
N VAL A 52 -26.48 -35.87 12.26
CA VAL A 52 -27.10 -35.57 13.56
C VAL A 52 -27.18 -36.86 14.37
N ILE A 53 -26.68 -36.85 15.62
CA ILE A 53 -26.76 -37.98 16.54
C ILE A 53 -27.12 -37.45 17.93
N ASN A 54 -28.34 -37.73 18.40
CA ASN A 54 -28.85 -37.27 19.69
C ASN A 54 -28.73 -35.73 19.87
N LYS A 55 -27.78 -35.28 20.68
CA LYS A 55 -27.49 -33.87 20.97
C LYS A 55 -26.40 -33.26 20.05
N HIS A 56 -25.74 -34.07 19.23
CA HIS A 56 -24.58 -33.72 18.44
C HIS A 56 -24.96 -33.50 16.97
N THR A 57 -24.29 -32.56 16.32
CA THR A 57 -24.40 -32.33 14.87
C THR A 57 -23.00 -32.36 14.31
N LEU A 58 -22.54 -33.57 14.01
CA LEU A 58 -21.22 -33.81 13.45
C LEU A 58 -21.20 -33.32 11.99
N ARG A 59 -20.17 -32.58 11.62
CA ARG A 59 -19.89 -32.24 10.22
C ARG A 59 -18.42 -32.51 9.91
N ALA A 60 -18.17 -33.09 8.75
CA ALA A 60 -16.82 -33.23 8.21
C ALA A 60 -16.87 -32.96 6.70
N GLY A 61 -15.75 -32.56 6.13
CA GLY A 61 -15.68 -32.30 4.70
C GLY A 61 -14.27 -32.06 4.21
N ILE A 62 -14.13 -32.04 2.88
CA ILE A 62 -12.87 -31.82 2.17
C ILE A 62 -13.11 -30.86 1.00
N PHE A 63 -12.12 -30.01 0.74
CA PHE A 63 -12.02 -29.12 -0.40
C PHE A 63 -10.61 -29.27 -1.00
N VAL A 64 -10.54 -29.53 -2.30
CA VAL A 64 -9.28 -29.61 -3.05
C VAL A 64 -9.38 -28.68 -4.24
N GLN A 65 -8.42 -27.77 -4.38
CA GLN A 65 -8.35 -26.83 -5.49
C GLN A 65 -7.00 -26.96 -6.20
N ARG A 66 -7.01 -27.12 -7.52
CA ARG A 66 -5.82 -26.99 -8.38
C ARG A 66 -6.01 -25.76 -9.27
N ALA A 67 -5.20 -24.73 -9.04
CA ALA A 67 -5.18 -23.52 -9.86
C ALA A 67 -4.07 -23.56 -10.90
N ARG A 68 -4.36 -23.03 -12.09
CA ARG A 68 -3.42 -22.87 -13.20
C ARG A 68 -3.62 -21.48 -13.81
N LYS A 69 -2.66 -20.58 -13.63
CA LYS A 69 -2.66 -19.24 -14.25
C LYS A 69 -1.49 -19.16 -15.22
N ASP A 70 -1.78 -19.05 -16.51
CA ASP A 70 -0.77 -18.81 -17.53
C ASP A 70 -0.84 -17.33 -17.91
N GLN A 71 0.27 -16.60 -17.79
CA GLN A 71 0.30 -15.16 -18.03
C GLN A 71 1.63 -14.73 -18.64
N ILE A 72 1.56 -13.90 -19.68
CA ILE A 72 2.74 -13.21 -20.21
C ILE A 72 3.22 -12.12 -19.24
N ALA A 73 4.52 -11.80 -19.29
CA ALA A 73 5.08 -10.69 -18.53
C ALA A 73 4.44 -9.35 -18.92
N TRP A 74 4.20 -8.52 -17.90
CA TRP A 74 4.07 -7.08 -18.05
C TRP A 74 5.48 -6.49 -18.02
N GLY A 75 5.82 -5.64 -18.99
CA GLY A 75 7.20 -5.16 -19.16
C GLY A 75 7.39 -4.47 -20.51
N ASN A 76 8.47 -3.71 -20.61
CA ASN A 76 8.71 -2.81 -21.74
C ASN A 76 9.37 -3.51 -22.94
N PHE A 77 8.74 -4.55 -23.48
CA PHE A 77 9.33 -5.33 -24.59
C PHE A 77 9.27 -4.60 -25.94
N ASN A 78 8.29 -3.72 -26.13
CA ASN A 78 8.09 -2.94 -27.35
C ASN A 78 8.99 -1.68 -27.42
N GLY A 79 9.56 -1.27 -26.29
CA GLY A 79 10.40 -0.09 -26.17
C GLY A 79 9.60 1.15 -25.76
N GLN A 80 10.23 2.03 -24.97
CA GLN A 80 9.70 3.33 -24.55
C GLN A 80 10.70 4.42 -24.87
N VAL A 81 10.29 5.42 -25.64
CA VAL A 81 11.10 6.59 -26.01
C VAL A 81 10.49 7.84 -25.40
N SER A 82 11.24 8.50 -24.51
CA SER A 82 10.89 9.77 -23.88
C SER A 82 11.51 10.93 -24.65
N PHE A 83 10.70 11.88 -25.09
CA PHE A 83 11.15 13.16 -25.62
C PHE A 83 10.89 14.27 -24.60
N SER A 84 11.89 15.10 -24.34
CA SER A 84 11.74 16.35 -23.59
C SER A 84 12.28 17.54 -24.37
N ASN A 85 12.00 18.74 -23.87
CA ASN A 85 12.54 19.98 -24.43
C ASN A 85 14.08 20.03 -24.48
N CYS A 86 14.80 19.24 -23.67
CA CYS A 86 16.25 19.38 -23.47
C CYS A 86 17.03 19.50 -24.78
N ALA A 87 16.85 18.57 -25.72
CA ALA A 87 17.62 18.55 -26.98
C ALA A 87 17.38 19.77 -27.91
N THR A 88 16.39 20.61 -27.60
CA THR A 88 16.08 21.87 -28.28
C THR A 88 16.06 23.09 -27.34
N SER A 89 16.50 22.92 -26.10
CA SER A 89 16.60 23.96 -25.06
C SER A 89 17.84 24.84 -25.23
N SER A 90 17.98 25.85 -24.38
CA SER A 90 19.19 26.67 -24.22
C SER A 90 20.42 25.88 -23.72
N THR A 91 20.23 24.71 -23.09
CA THR A 91 21.29 23.92 -22.45
C THR A 91 21.24 22.42 -22.83
N PRO A 92 21.30 22.07 -24.14
CA PRO A 92 20.96 20.73 -24.62
C PRO A 92 21.96 19.62 -24.24
N VAL A 93 23.11 19.98 -23.65
CA VAL A 93 24.11 19.03 -23.15
C VAL A 93 23.88 18.66 -21.68
N THR A 94 23.34 19.57 -20.88
CA THR A 94 23.16 19.39 -19.43
C THR A 94 21.70 19.23 -19.00
N CYS A 95 20.74 19.58 -19.87
CA CYS A 95 19.31 19.62 -19.56
C CYS A 95 18.97 20.48 -18.33
N ALA A 96 19.78 21.50 -18.03
CA ALA A 96 19.66 22.33 -16.84
C ALA A 96 18.49 23.34 -16.91
N ASP A 97 18.10 23.73 -18.13
CA ASP A 97 16.92 24.55 -18.41
C ASP A 97 15.75 23.64 -18.82
N ASN A 98 14.67 23.68 -18.03
CA ASN A 98 13.41 22.97 -18.28
C ASN A 98 12.27 23.88 -18.78
N LEU A 99 12.56 25.16 -19.06
CA LEU A 99 11.60 26.19 -19.49
C LEU A 99 11.76 26.61 -20.96
N SER A 100 12.89 26.30 -21.60
CA SER A 100 13.09 26.50 -23.05
C SER A 100 13.17 25.18 -23.83
N GLY A 101 12.99 25.27 -25.15
CA GLY A 101 12.94 24.12 -26.07
C GLY A 101 11.53 23.56 -26.28
N ASN A 102 11.41 22.43 -26.97
CA ASN A 102 10.12 21.81 -27.27
C ASN A 102 10.25 20.29 -27.53
N ALA A 103 9.49 19.48 -26.79
CA ALA A 103 9.56 18.01 -26.89
C ALA A 103 9.20 17.45 -28.28
N TYR A 104 8.31 18.10 -29.03
CA TYR A 104 7.97 17.66 -30.40
C TYR A 104 9.07 18.02 -31.40
N ALA A 105 9.75 19.15 -31.23
CA ALA A 105 10.91 19.50 -32.04
C ALA A 105 12.08 18.52 -31.77
N SER A 106 12.34 18.16 -30.51
CA SER A 106 13.30 17.11 -30.15
C SER A 106 12.95 15.77 -30.83
N ALA A 107 11.66 15.40 -30.88
CA ALA A 107 11.19 14.18 -31.54
C ALA A 107 11.34 14.21 -33.07
N LEU A 108 11.09 15.34 -33.72
CA LEU A 108 11.31 15.53 -35.17
C LEU A 108 12.79 15.46 -35.54
N LEU A 109 13.68 15.92 -34.66
CA LEU A 109 15.14 15.73 -34.76
C LEU A 109 15.61 14.32 -34.33
N GLY A 110 14.68 13.48 -33.88
CA GLY A 110 14.96 12.14 -33.36
C GLY A 110 15.85 12.11 -32.11
N GLN A 111 15.96 13.20 -31.35
CA GLN A 111 16.79 13.29 -30.15
C GLN A 111 15.95 12.99 -28.90
N PHE A 112 16.17 11.83 -28.30
CA PHE A 112 15.41 11.36 -27.14
C PHE A 112 16.16 11.59 -25.83
N THR A 113 15.41 11.89 -24.77
CA THR A 113 15.92 12.05 -23.40
C THR A 113 16.15 10.70 -22.75
N SER A 114 15.29 9.70 -23.03
CA SER A 114 15.57 8.30 -22.70
C SER A 114 14.91 7.31 -23.66
N LEU A 115 15.55 6.15 -23.81
CA LEU A 115 15.03 4.95 -24.46
C LEU A 115 15.25 3.77 -23.50
N SER A 116 14.21 3.01 -23.18
CA SER A 116 14.37 1.71 -22.51
C SER A 116 13.66 0.60 -23.27
N GLN A 117 14.14 -0.64 -23.12
CA GLN A 117 13.51 -1.85 -23.67
C GLN A 117 13.93 -3.09 -22.86
N SER A 118 13.01 -4.03 -22.64
CA SER A 118 13.27 -5.34 -22.05
C SER A 118 13.81 -6.33 -23.10
N SER A 119 14.85 -7.10 -22.76
CA SER A 119 15.50 -8.06 -23.66
C SER A 119 14.65 -9.27 -24.05
N ALA A 120 13.69 -9.63 -23.20
CA ALA A 120 12.78 -10.75 -23.41
C ALA A 120 11.44 -10.49 -22.69
N ARG A 121 10.41 -11.24 -23.06
CA ARG A 121 9.07 -11.18 -22.47
C ARG A 121 8.61 -12.58 -22.06
N PRO A 122 9.04 -13.08 -20.88
CA PRO A 122 8.74 -14.45 -20.46
C PRO A 122 7.24 -14.69 -20.24
N ILE A 123 6.85 -15.96 -20.28
CA ILE A 123 5.48 -16.41 -19.97
C ILE A 123 5.57 -17.32 -18.76
N GLY A 124 4.89 -16.94 -17.68
CA GLY A 124 4.82 -17.71 -16.45
C GLY A 124 3.62 -18.65 -16.46
N TYR A 125 3.85 -19.88 -16.04
CA TYR A 125 2.89 -20.98 -16.01
C TYR A 125 2.62 -21.34 -14.56
N PHE A 126 1.95 -20.44 -13.84
CA PHE A 126 1.87 -20.48 -12.38
C PHE A 126 0.86 -21.49 -11.86
N ARG A 127 1.24 -22.22 -10.81
CA ARG A 127 0.50 -23.37 -10.27
C ARG A 127 0.47 -23.34 -8.75
N TYR A 128 -0.64 -23.76 -8.16
CA TYR A 128 -0.69 -24.20 -6.76
C TYR A 128 -1.79 -25.24 -6.56
N THR A 129 -1.71 -25.95 -5.45
CA THR A 129 -2.77 -26.81 -4.93
C THR A 129 -3.17 -26.33 -3.53
N ASN A 130 -4.47 -26.38 -3.22
CA ASN A 130 -4.98 -26.31 -1.85
C ASN A 130 -5.57 -27.67 -1.50
N VAL A 131 -5.33 -28.14 -0.29
CA VAL A 131 -6.09 -29.22 0.32
C VAL A 131 -6.55 -28.74 1.68
N GLU A 132 -7.85 -28.66 1.88
CA GLU A 132 -8.47 -28.32 3.15
C GLU A 132 -9.39 -29.48 3.56
N PHE A 133 -9.29 -29.94 4.81
CA PHE A 133 -10.23 -30.91 5.37
C PHE A 133 -10.59 -30.51 6.79
N TYR A 134 -11.79 -30.84 7.25
CA TYR A 134 -12.26 -30.40 8.56
C TYR A 134 -13.16 -31.43 9.25
N GLY A 135 -13.22 -31.32 10.58
CA GLY A 135 -14.20 -31.99 11.43
C GLY A 135 -14.67 -31.04 12.53
N GLN A 136 -15.98 -30.99 12.77
CA GLN A 136 -16.60 -30.21 13.85
C GLN A 136 -17.83 -30.92 14.44
N ASP A 137 -18.21 -30.52 15.66
CA ASP A 137 -19.46 -30.90 16.30
C ASP A 137 -20.16 -29.67 16.89
N THR A 138 -21.45 -29.51 16.55
CA THR A 138 -22.35 -28.60 17.26
C THR A 138 -23.13 -29.37 18.34
N TRP A 139 -22.67 -29.31 19.59
CA TRP A 139 -23.20 -30.07 20.71
C TRP A 139 -24.20 -29.27 21.57
N LYS A 140 -25.47 -29.69 21.59
CA LYS A 140 -26.52 -29.18 22.49
C LYS A 140 -26.42 -29.82 23.88
N LEU A 141 -25.34 -29.50 24.60
CA LEU A 141 -25.03 -29.98 25.95
C LEU A 141 -26.25 -29.89 26.90
N THR A 142 -26.91 -28.73 26.96
CA THR A 142 -28.21 -28.54 27.64
C THR A 142 -29.21 -27.78 26.74
N PRO A 143 -30.51 -27.73 27.07
CA PRO A 143 -31.48 -26.88 26.36
C PRO A 143 -31.14 -25.38 26.36
N ARG A 144 -30.21 -24.93 27.21
CA ARG A 144 -29.75 -23.54 27.28
C ARG A 144 -28.32 -23.33 26.77
N LEU A 145 -27.50 -24.39 26.65
CA LEU A 145 -26.09 -24.30 26.28
C LEU A 145 -25.80 -25.17 25.07
N THR A 146 -25.41 -24.52 23.98
CA THR A 146 -24.82 -25.16 22.79
C THR A 146 -23.35 -24.80 22.71
N LEU A 147 -22.51 -25.80 22.45
CA LEU A 147 -21.09 -25.64 22.10
C LEU A 147 -20.93 -25.94 20.61
N ASP A 148 -19.98 -25.29 19.95
CA ASP A 148 -19.55 -25.61 18.59
C ASP A 148 -18.02 -25.67 18.59
N PHE A 149 -17.43 -26.79 18.17
CA PHE A 149 -15.97 -26.95 18.21
C PHE A 149 -15.47 -27.87 17.11
N GLY A 150 -14.25 -27.63 16.65
CA GLY A 150 -13.62 -28.44 15.62
C GLY A 150 -12.29 -27.88 15.15
N ALA A 151 -11.76 -28.47 14.08
CA ALA A 151 -10.60 -27.95 13.36
C ALA A 151 -10.80 -28.14 11.86
N ARG A 152 -10.37 -27.14 11.07
CA ARG A 152 -9.91 -27.38 9.69
C ARG A 152 -8.41 -27.66 9.75
N PHE A 153 -7.91 -28.32 8.73
CA PHE A 153 -6.50 -28.49 8.42
C PHE A 153 -6.33 -28.01 6.98
N ALA A 154 -5.41 -27.08 6.76
CA ALA A 154 -5.21 -26.41 5.48
C ALA A 154 -3.76 -26.59 5.01
N TRP A 155 -3.57 -27.21 3.85
CA TRP A 155 -2.30 -27.20 3.12
C TRP A 155 -2.40 -26.24 1.94
N TYR A 156 -1.62 -25.17 2.01
CA TYR A 156 -1.49 -24.17 0.96
C TYR A 156 -0.11 -24.29 0.32
N GLN A 157 0.01 -25.16 -0.68
CA GLN A 157 1.24 -25.31 -1.46
C GLN A 157 1.71 -23.94 -1.99
N PRO A 158 3.00 -23.56 -1.79
CA PRO A 158 3.59 -22.38 -2.40
C PRO A 158 3.35 -22.33 -3.91
N GLN A 159 3.00 -21.15 -4.44
CA GLN A 159 2.79 -21.00 -5.87
C GLN A 159 4.14 -21.11 -6.60
N TYR A 160 4.18 -21.85 -7.70
CA TYR A 160 5.40 -22.04 -8.51
C TYR A 160 5.13 -21.84 -9.99
N ASP A 161 6.18 -21.53 -10.76
CA ASP A 161 6.16 -21.59 -12.22
C ASP A 161 6.47 -23.01 -12.71
N GLU A 162 5.64 -23.56 -13.60
CA GLU A 162 5.80 -24.92 -14.10
C GLU A 162 7.14 -25.10 -14.86
N ARG A 163 7.62 -24.04 -15.53
CA ARG A 163 8.89 -24.03 -16.27
C ARG A 163 10.13 -23.77 -15.39
N ASN A 164 9.95 -23.61 -14.07
CA ASN A 164 11.03 -23.32 -13.11
C ASN A 164 11.85 -22.05 -13.46
N GLN A 165 11.23 -21.04 -14.08
CA GLN A 165 11.86 -19.77 -14.46
C GLN A 165 12.11 -18.84 -13.27
N LEU A 166 11.68 -19.21 -12.07
CA LEU A 166 11.83 -18.41 -10.84
C LEU A 166 13.32 -18.23 -10.48
N ALA A 167 13.73 -16.99 -10.33
CA ALA A 167 15.01 -16.61 -9.72
C ALA A 167 14.76 -15.63 -8.57
N ILE A 168 15.40 -15.85 -7.43
CA ILE A 168 15.26 -15.02 -6.23
C ILE A 168 16.58 -14.91 -5.47
N PHE A 169 16.80 -13.79 -4.81
CA PHE A 169 17.98 -13.58 -3.97
C PHE A 169 17.83 -14.26 -2.60
N ASP A 170 18.85 -15.01 -2.21
CA ASP A 170 19.00 -15.65 -0.91
C ASP A 170 20.28 -15.16 -0.22
N PRO A 171 20.18 -14.39 0.88
CA PRO A 171 21.33 -13.86 1.62
C PRO A 171 22.37 -14.91 2.04
N ALA A 172 21.92 -16.13 2.35
CA ALA A 172 22.80 -17.23 2.76
C ALA A 172 23.63 -17.82 1.59
N SER A 173 23.31 -17.46 0.35
CA SER A 173 24.01 -17.89 -0.86
C SER A 173 24.93 -16.83 -1.46
N TYR A 174 25.01 -15.63 -0.88
CA TYR A 174 25.91 -14.58 -1.35
C TYR A 174 27.31 -14.77 -0.76
N ASP A 175 28.32 -14.94 -1.62
CA ASP A 175 29.73 -15.06 -1.22
C ASP A 175 30.45 -13.73 -1.46
N PRO A 176 30.93 -13.02 -0.41
CA PRO A 176 31.69 -11.78 -0.56
C PRO A 176 32.96 -11.89 -1.42
N SER A 177 33.55 -13.09 -1.57
CA SER A 177 34.70 -13.33 -2.47
C SER A 177 34.32 -13.32 -3.95
N GLN A 178 33.06 -13.66 -4.27
CA GLN A 178 32.50 -13.65 -5.63
C GLN A 178 31.79 -12.33 -5.96
N ALA A 179 31.87 -11.33 -5.09
CA ALA A 179 31.34 -10.00 -5.35
C ALA A 179 32.03 -9.36 -6.56
N VAL A 180 31.25 -8.65 -7.39
CA VAL A 180 31.81 -7.88 -8.51
C VAL A 180 32.64 -6.70 -7.99
N ARG A 181 33.70 -6.33 -8.73
CA ARG A 181 34.41 -5.07 -8.47
C ARG A 181 33.67 -3.94 -9.16
N LEU A 182 33.63 -2.77 -8.50
CA LEU A 182 33.12 -1.53 -9.06
C LEU A 182 34.29 -0.59 -9.31
N TYR A 183 34.22 0.23 -10.37
CA TYR A 183 35.22 1.27 -10.60
C TYR A 183 35.13 2.34 -9.51
N MET A 184 36.27 2.64 -8.87
CA MET A 184 36.42 3.65 -7.83
C MET A 184 36.58 5.05 -8.46
N PRO A 185 36.19 6.14 -7.76
CA PRO A 185 36.50 7.51 -8.17
C PRO A 185 38.00 7.83 -7.99
N ALA A 186 38.60 8.51 -8.96
CA ALA A 186 40.01 8.87 -8.97
C ALA A 186 40.29 10.27 -8.38
N VAL A 187 41.41 10.42 -7.66
CA VAL A 187 41.93 11.72 -7.21
C VAL A 187 42.19 12.60 -8.45
N GLY A 188 41.62 13.80 -8.47
CA GLY A 188 41.68 14.70 -9.64
C GLY A 188 40.61 14.44 -10.72
N GLY A 189 39.75 13.44 -10.53
CA GLY A 189 38.66 13.09 -11.44
C GLY A 189 38.99 11.91 -12.36
N GLY A 190 37.94 11.21 -12.78
CA GLY A 190 38.04 9.94 -13.51
C GLY A 190 37.67 8.73 -12.65
N ALA A 191 37.90 7.53 -13.18
CA ALA A 191 37.59 6.26 -12.53
C ALA A 191 38.77 5.27 -12.63
N TYR A 192 38.91 4.31 -11.70
CA TYR A 192 39.93 3.25 -11.77
C TYR A 192 39.39 1.89 -11.29
N ASP A 193 39.94 0.78 -11.82
CA ASP A 193 39.70 -0.56 -11.25
C ASP A 193 40.57 -0.73 -10.00
N PRO A 194 40.03 -1.10 -8.82
CA PRO A 194 40.82 -1.45 -7.64
C PRO A 194 42.00 -2.40 -7.89
N ALA A 195 41.92 -3.27 -8.91
CA ALA A 195 43.01 -4.17 -9.29
C ALA A 195 44.10 -3.53 -10.18
N ASN A 196 43.88 -2.34 -10.72
CA ASN A 196 44.84 -1.56 -11.51
C ASN A 196 44.65 -0.04 -11.27
N PRO A 197 45.01 0.48 -10.09
CA PRO A 197 44.75 1.88 -9.71
C PRO A 197 45.59 2.92 -10.48
N GLY A 198 46.60 2.49 -11.24
CA GLY A 198 47.39 3.40 -12.09
C GLY A 198 46.71 3.77 -13.41
N ALA A 199 45.64 3.07 -13.81
CA ALA A 199 44.94 3.32 -15.07
C ALA A 199 43.67 4.16 -14.84
N ILE A 200 43.78 5.47 -15.05
CA ILE A 200 42.64 6.39 -14.94
C ILE A 200 41.79 6.36 -16.22
N LEU A 201 40.49 6.15 -16.05
CA LEU A 201 39.47 6.02 -17.08
C LEU A 201 38.41 7.14 -16.94
N SER A 202 37.44 7.17 -17.85
CA SER A 202 36.32 8.13 -17.82
C SER A 202 35.54 8.05 -16.49
N GLY A 203 35.26 9.22 -15.89
CA GLY A 203 34.50 9.33 -14.64
C GLY A 203 33.07 8.76 -14.75
N ASN A 204 32.52 8.63 -15.95
CA ASN A 204 31.22 8.00 -16.20
C ASN A 204 31.19 6.50 -15.86
N LEU A 205 32.35 5.88 -15.56
CA LEU A 205 32.44 4.50 -15.11
C LEU A 205 32.32 4.35 -13.59
N VAL A 206 32.44 5.40 -12.77
CA VAL A 206 32.42 5.30 -11.30
C VAL A 206 31.13 4.61 -10.83
N GLY A 207 31.26 3.60 -9.97
CA GLY A 207 30.14 2.82 -9.45
C GLY A 207 29.55 1.78 -10.42
N THR A 208 30.00 1.76 -11.68
CA THR A 208 29.67 0.68 -12.63
C THR A 208 30.60 -0.53 -12.42
N VAL A 209 30.17 -1.69 -12.90
CA VAL A 209 30.86 -2.97 -12.71
C VAL A 209 32.08 -3.07 -13.64
N VAL A 210 33.22 -3.44 -13.07
CA VAL A 210 34.44 -3.78 -13.82
C VAL A 210 34.16 -5.08 -14.61
N PRO A 211 34.28 -5.08 -15.94
CA PRO A 211 34.01 -6.27 -16.76
C PRO A 211 34.81 -7.51 -16.31
N SER A 212 34.16 -8.68 -16.36
CA SER A 212 34.74 -9.97 -15.94
C SER A 212 35.25 -10.02 -14.48
N SER A 213 34.76 -9.14 -13.59
CA SER A 213 35.05 -9.20 -12.15
C SER A 213 33.88 -9.82 -11.37
N GLY A 214 34.16 -10.86 -10.59
CA GLY A 214 33.17 -11.54 -9.76
C GLY A 214 31.98 -12.14 -10.53
N ASN A 215 30.85 -12.28 -9.84
CA ASN A 215 29.60 -12.83 -10.37
C ASN A 215 28.46 -11.82 -10.20
N LEU A 216 27.90 -11.32 -11.31
CA LEU A 216 26.74 -10.41 -11.33
C LEU A 216 25.47 -11.01 -10.68
N LEU A 217 25.37 -12.34 -10.60
CA LEU A 217 24.22 -13.09 -10.06
C LEU A 217 24.56 -13.78 -8.72
N ASN A 218 25.57 -13.27 -8.01
CA ASN A 218 25.99 -13.78 -6.70
C ASN A 218 24.83 -13.73 -5.68
N GLY A 219 24.53 -14.83 -4.99
CA GLY A 219 23.36 -14.94 -4.10
C GLY A 219 22.00 -15.14 -4.80
N VAL A 220 21.89 -15.06 -6.12
CA VAL A 220 20.64 -15.37 -6.82
C VAL A 220 20.51 -16.89 -7.02
N GLN A 221 19.42 -17.43 -6.48
CA GLN A 221 19.05 -18.84 -6.53
C GLN A 221 17.94 -19.08 -7.56
N PHE A 222 17.96 -20.25 -8.18
CA PHE A 222 17.12 -20.58 -9.34
C PHE A 222 16.36 -21.89 -9.12
N ALA A 223 15.05 -21.88 -9.35
CA ALA A 223 14.23 -23.10 -9.29
C ALA A 223 14.71 -24.16 -10.32
N SER A 224 15.21 -23.73 -11.47
CA SER A 224 15.82 -24.59 -12.49
C SER A 224 17.13 -25.28 -12.05
N LYS A 225 17.76 -24.82 -10.96
CA LYS A 225 18.96 -25.42 -10.35
C LYS A 225 18.66 -26.21 -9.07
N GLY A 226 17.39 -26.53 -8.82
CA GLY A 226 16.96 -27.33 -7.66
C GLY A 226 16.64 -26.52 -6.40
N TYR A 227 16.62 -25.18 -6.46
CA TYR A 227 16.06 -24.37 -5.38
C TYR A 227 14.53 -24.54 -5.28
N PHE A 228 13.91 -24.11 -4.18
CA PHE A 228 12.48 -24.25 -3.96
C PHE A 228 11.65 -23.69 -5.14
N ARG A 229 10.79 -24.53 -5.74
CA ARG A 229 10.01 -24.15 -6.95
C ARG A 229 9.10 -22.93 -6.73
N GLY A 230 8.63 -22.74 -5.50
CA GLY A 230 7.86 -21.58 -5.05
C GLY A 230 8.65 -20.62 -4.15
N GLY A 231 9.98 -20.57 -4.29
CA GLY A 231 10.86 -19.60 -3.63
C GLY A 231 11.20 -19.87 -2.15
N TRP A 232 10.28 -20.49 -1.41
CA TRP A 232 10.42 -20.80 0.02
C TRP A 232 9.90 -22.21 0.32
N GLU A 233 10.08 -22.63 1.57
CA GLU A 233 9.68 -23.93 2.10
C GLU A 233 8.14 -24.09 2.12
N ASP A 234 7.65 -25.29 1.83
CA ASP A 234 6.24 -25.64 1.97
C ASP A 234 5.92 -25.96 3.44
N ARG A 235 4.98 -25.23 4.04
CA ARG A 235 4.57 -25.42 5.44
C ARG A 235 3.75 -26.70 5.67
N GLY A 236 3.31 -27.36 4.61
CA GLY A 236 2.49 -28.57 4.69
C GLY A 236 1.12 -28.31 5.29
N VAL A 237 0.60 -29.28 6.04
CA VAL A 237 -0.76 -29.24 6.62
C VAL A 237 -0.76 -28.43 7.93
N MET A 238 -1.37 -27.25 7.90
CA MET A 238 -1.45 -26.34 9.06
C MET A 238 -2.82 -26.45 9.76
N PRO A 239 -2.89 -26.44 11.10
CA PRO A 239 -4.15 -26.59 11.84
C PRO A 239 -4.91 -25.26 11.97
N GLU A 240 -6.24 -25.33 11.94
CA GLU A 240 -7.17 -24.21 12.11
C GLU A 240 -8.24 -24.57 13.16
N PRO A 241 -7.90 -24.61 14.45
CA PRO A 241 -8.85 -24.83 15.54
C PRO A 241 -9.92 -23.74 15.58
N ARG A 242 -11.16 -24.13 15.89
CA ARG A 242 -12.32 -23.24 16.10
C ARG A 242 -13.13 -23.71 17.30
N LEU A 243 -13.55 -22.75 18.13
CA LEU A 243 -14.37 -22.96 19.31
C LEU A 243 -15.42 -21.84 19.39
N GLY A 244 -16.64 -22.19 19.74
CA GLY A 244 -17.74 -21.26 19.97
C GLY A 244 -18.76 -21.81 20.96
N PHE A 245 -19.59 -20.92 21.50
CA PHE A 245 -20.69 -21.28 22.37
C PHE A 245 -21.87 -20.30 22.23
N ALA A 246 -23.06 -20.78 22.55
CA ALA A 246 -24.25 -19.97 22.75
C ALA A 246 -24.96 -20.43 24.04
N TYR A 247 -25.12 -19.50 24.99
CA TYR A 247 -25.73 -19.75 26.29
C TYR A 247 -26.92 -18.81 26.55
N ALA A 248 -28.12 -19.38 26.66
CA ALA A 248 -29.31 -18.68 27.10
C ALA A 248 -29.22 -18.42 28.62
N LEU A 249 -28.81 -17.21 28.98
CA LEU A 249 -28.67 -16.74 30.36
C LEU A 249 -30.00 -16.77 31.11
N THR A 250 -31.11 -16.49 30.41
CA THR A 250 -32.47 -16.50 30.97
C THR A 250 -33.28 -17.68 30.43
N GLY A 251 -34.12 -18.28 31.29
CA GLY A 251 -34.97 -19.43 30.92
C GLY A 251 -36.04 -19.12 29.87
N ASP A 252 -36.31 -17.85 29.60
CA ASP A 252 -37.23 -17.37 28.56
C ASP A 252 -36.56 -17.19 27.18
N GLY A 253 -35.27 -17.51 27.05
CA GLY A 253 -34.50 -17.38 25.81
C GLY A 253 -34.22 -15.95 25.34
N LYS A 254 -34.70 -14.92 26.06
CA LYS A 254 -34.58 -13.52 25.62
C LYS A 254 -33.20 -12.92 25.82
N THR A 255 -32.35 -13.50 26.67
CA THR A 255 -30.97 -13.07 26.89
C THR A 255 -30.01 -14.19 26.56
N VAL A 256 -29.13 -13.98 25.59
CA VAL A 256 -28.18 -14.99 25.10
C VAL A 256 -26.77 -14.40 25.08
N LEU A 257 -25.86 -15.04 25.80
CA LEU A 257 -24.42 -14.81 25.66
C LEU A 257 -23.91 -15.71 24.52
N ARG A 258 -23.11 -15.16 23.61
CA ARG A 258 -22.38 -15.93 22.58
C ARG A 258 -20.93 -15.52 22.59
N GLY A 259 -20.05 -16.44 22.25
CA GLY A 259 -18.66 -16.12 22.01
C GLY A 259 -17.96 -17.22 21.24
N GLY A 260 -16.76 -16.94 20.77
CA GLY A 260 -15.92 -17.90 20.08
C GLY A 260 -14.55 -17.34 19.72
N ALA A 261 -13.65 -18.24 19.36
CA ALA A 261 -12.32 -17.96 18.87
C ALA A 261 -11.96 -18.98 17.78
N GLY A 262 -11.21 -18.55 16.77
CA GLY A 262 -10.76 -19.42 15.69
C GLY A 262 -9.50 -18.92 15.02
N MET A 263 -8.73 -19.87 14.51
CA MET A 263 -7.55 -19.65 13.68
C MET A 263 -7.92 -19.87 12.21
N MET A 264 -7.30 -19.10 11.32
CA MET A 264 -7.42 -19.20 9.86
C MET A 264 -6.06 -18.89 9.23
N HIS A 265 -5.75 -19.55 8.13
CA HIS A 265 -4.64 -19.18 7.25
C HIS A 265 -5.17 -18.49 6.00
N ASP A 266 -4.41 -17.53 5.47
CA ASP A 266 -4.67 -16.89 4.18
C ASP A 266 -3.49 -17.10 3.23
N ARG A 267 -3.75 -17.21 1.92
CA ARG A 267 -2.69 -17.39 0.92
C ARG A 267 -2.18 -16.03 0.45
N ILE A 268 -0.87 -15.85 0.63
CA ILE A 268 -0.05 -14.81 0.00
C ILE A 268 -0.35 -14.63 -1.50
N GLN A 269 -0.37 -13.36 -1.92
CA GLN A 269 -0.68 -12.97 -3.29
C GLN A 269 0.29 -13.59 -4.30
N GLY A 270 -0.20 -13.93 -5.50
CA GLY A 270 0.64 -14.55 -6.53
C GLY A 270 1.75 -13.65 -7.11
N ASN A 271 1.65 -12.32 -6.93
CA ASN A 271 2.63 -11.36 -7.42
C ASN A 271 4.05 -11.61 -6.86
N LEU A 272 4.16 -12.06 -5.60
CA LEU A 272 5.41 -12.52 -4.98
C LEU A 272 6.17 -13.58 -5.81
N ILE A 273 5.49 -14.31 -6.69
CA ILE A 273 6.07 -15.32 -7.60
C ILE A 273 6.06 -14.83 -9.05
N PHE A 274 5.04 -14.07 -9.46
CA PHE A 274 4.94 -13.56 -10.83
C PHE A 274 6.09 -12.58 -11.13
N ASN A 275 6.35 -11.65 -10.22
CA ASN A 275 7.36 -10.60 -10.38
C ASN A 275 8.77 -11.20 -10.57
N PRO A 276 9.33 -12.02 -9.66
CA PRO A 276 10.66 -12.64 -9.84
C PRO A 276 10.76 -13.64 -11.01
N VAL A 277 9.65 -14.16 -11.54
CA VAL A 277 9.66 -14.92 -12.81
C VAL A 277 9.74 -14.00 -14.03
N PHE A 278 9.09 -12.83 -13.97
CA PHE A 278 9.09 -11.85 -15.06
C PHE A 278 10.34 -10.95 -15.09
N SER A 279 10.93 -10.64 -13.94
CA SER A 279 12.14 -9.82 -13.79
C SER A 279 13.43 -10.63 -13.57
N ASN A 280 13.40 -11.95 -13.78
CA ASN A 280 14.56 -12.83 -13.59
C ASN A 280 15.79 -12.28 -14.36
N PRO A 281 16.86 -11.81 -13.68
CA PRO A 281 17.96 -11.09 -14.29
C PRO A 281 18.85 -11.95 -15.21
N ALA A 282 18.73 -13.28 -15.15
CA ALA A 282 19.41 -14.18 -16.10
C ALA A 282 18.65 -14.34 -17.43
N ASN A 283 17.36 -13.98 -17.46
CA ASN A 283 16.47 -14.12 -18.62
C ASN A 283 16.06 -12.77 -19.21
N VAL A 284 15.91 -11.73 -18.38
CA VAL A 284 15.37 -10.42 -18.72
C VAL A 284 16.25 -9.33 -18.13
N VAL A 285 16.77 -8.46 -18.99
CA VAL A 285 17.36 -7.16 -18.61
C VAL A 285 16.57 -6.04 -19.28
N THR A 286 16.36 -4.93 -18.58
CA THR A 286 15.68 -3.74 -19.13
C THR A 286 16.60 -2.52 -19.00
N PRO A 287 17.66 -2.41 -19.83
CA PRO A 287 18.50 -1.23 -19.88
C PRO A 287 17.71 0.02 -20.29
N THR A 288 18.16 1.16 -19.75
CA THR A 288 17.75 2.50 -20.17
C THR A 288 18.99 3.23 -20.69
N VAL A 289 18.88 3.79 -21.88
CA VAL A 289 19.85 4.69 -22.51
C VAL A 289 19.29 6.11 -22.43
N SER A 290 20.10 7.10 -22.08
CA SER A 290 19.69 8.51 -21.97
C SER A 290 20.38 9.38 -23.01
N ASN A 291 19.74 10.51 -23.38
CA ASN A 291 20.28 11.56 -24.25
C ASN A 291 20.90 11.01 -25.55
N GLY A 292 20.11 10.26 -26.32
CA GLY A 292 20.54 9.58 -27.56
C GLY A 292 19.72 9.97 -28.78
N SER A 293 20.08 9.43 -29.95
CA SER A 293 19.36 9.68 -31.20
C SER A 293 18.72 8.40 -31.75
N LEU A 294 17.51 8.51 -32.29
CA LEU A 294 16.83 7.44 -33.04
C LEU A 294 17.68 6.91 -34.21
N ALA A 295 18.60 7.72 -34.73
CA ALA A 295 19.54 7.34 -35.78
C ALA A 295 20.70 6.47 -35.30
N ASN A 296 21.08 6.53 -34.01
CA ASN A 296 22.28 5.86 -33.49
C ASN A 296 22.02 4.79 -32.42
N ILE A 297 20.76 4.43 -32.12
CA ILE A 297 20.37 3.40 -31.11
C ILE A 297 21.23 2.13 -31.19
N ALA A 298 21.48 1.61 -32.39
CA ALA A 298 22.29 0.41 -32.63
C ALA A 298 23.73 0.51 -32.07
N SER A 299 24.28 1.71 -31.99
CA SER A 299 25.61 2.04 -31.47
C SER A 299 25.61 2.59 -30.04
N LEU A 300 24.44 2.78 -29.42
CA LEU A 300 24.32 3.17 -28.01
C LEU A 300 24.43 1.95 -27.06
N SER A 301 24.96 0.83 -27.54
CA SER A 301 25.06 -0.43 -26.81
C SER A 301 26.18 -0.41 -25.74
N ALA A 302 25.76 -0.29 -24.48
CA ALA A 302 26.48 -0.74 -23.29
C ALA A 302 27.96 -0.29 -23.14
N GLY A 303 28.19 1.03 -23.05
CA GLY A 303 29.50 1.58 -22.67
C GLY A 303 29.96 1.28 -21.24
N SER A 304 29.09 0.74 -20.38
CA SER A 304 29.40 0.24 -19.05
C SER A 304 28.42 -0.87 -18.64
N THR A 305 28.82 -1.74 -17.70
CA THR A 305 27.92 -2.72 -17.09
C THR A 305 27.37 -2.14 -15.78
N PRO A 306 26.06 -1.83 -15.68
CA PRO A 306 25.49 -1.33 -14.44
C PRO A 306 25.42 -2.42 -13.37
N ILE A 307 25.36 -2.02 -12.10
CA ILE A 307 24.88 -2.88 -11.01
C ILE A 307 23.43 -3.30 -11.27
N LEU A 308 23.03 -4.49 -10.83
CA LEU A 308 21.68 -4.99 -11.05
C LEU A 308 20.68 -4.38 -10.06
N GLY A 309 19.53 -3.95 -10.56
CA GLY A 309 18.37 -3.51 -9.79
C GLY A 309 17.15 -4.39 -10.08
N GLY A 310 16.05 -4.20 -9.35
CA GLY A 310 14.84 -5.03 -9.51
C GLY A 310 14.99 -6.47 -9.03
N ILE A 311 16.00 -6.73 -8.19
CA ILE A 311 16.24 -8.04 -7.59
C ILE A 311 15.26 -8.27 -6.45
N VAL A 312 14.55 -9.39 -6.51
CA VAL A 312 13.59 -9.83 -5.51
C VAL A 312 14.13 -11.05 -4.78
N GLY A 313 13.92 -11.15 -3.48
CA GLY A 313 14.24 -12.29 -2.62
C GLY A 313 13.15 -12.55 -1.59
N ALA A 314 13.25 -13.65 -0.86
CA ALA A 314 12.25 -14.02 0.15
C ALA A 314 12.85 -14.84 1.30
N ALA A 315 12.30 -14.69 2.49
CA ALA A 315 12.67 -15.50 3.65
C ALA A 315 12.30 -16.99 3.43
N ARG A 316 13.31 -17.86 3.40
CA ARG A 316 13.17 -19.32 3.17
C ARG A 316 12.06 -20.00 3.97
N SER A 317 11.78 -19.54 5.19
CA SER A 317 10.80 -20.16 6.10
C SER A 317 9.35 -20.13 5.62
N GLY A 318 9.00 -19.24 4.68
CA GLY A 318 7.71 -19.30 3.95
C GLY A 318 6.45 -19.24 4.82
N GLU A 319 6.48 -18.57 5.98
CA GLU A 319 5.35 -18.59 6.93
C GLU A 319 4.07 -18.03 6.29
N VAL A 320 2.97 -18.77 6.45
CA VAL A 320 1.69 -18.41 5.84
C VAL A 320 0.92 -17.44 6.75
N PRO A 321 0.40 -16.31 6.23
CA PRO A 321 -0.42 -15.37 6.99
C PRO A 321 -1.48 -16.06 7.84
N THR A 322 -1.44 -15.82 9.15
CA THR A 322 -2.34 -16.43 10.13
C THR A 322 -3.21 -15.37 10.78
N ILE A 323 -4.53 -15.58 10.79
CA ILE A 323 -5.51 -14.71 11.42
C ILE A 323 -6.15 -15.46 12.59
N TYR A 324 -6.00 -14.91 13.80
CA TYR A 324 -6.73 -15.33 14.98
C TYR A 324 -7.89 -14.36 15.20
N SER A 325 -9.13 -14.83 15.06
CA SER A 325 -10.34 -14.01 15.23
C SER A 325 -11.14 -14.49 16.43
N PHE A 326 -11.66 -13.56 17.24
CA PHE A 326 -12.45 -13.87 18.42
C PHE A 326 -13.55 -12.83 18.68
N SER A 327 -14.62 -13.27 19.33
CA SER A 327 -15.70 -12.40 19.79
C SER A 327 -16.36 -12.92 21.06
N LEU A 328 -16.95 -11.98 21.82
CA LEU A 328 -17.79 -12.25 22.98
C LEU A 328 -18.89 -11.17 23.01
N GLY A 329 -20.15 -11.57 22.96
CA GLY A 329 -21.27 -10.64 22.92
C GLY A 329 -22.53 -11.15 23.59
N ILE A 330 -23.34 -10.20 24.06
CA ILE A 330 -24.62 -10.45 24.73
C ILE A 330 -25.76 -9.84 23.91
N GLN A 331 -26.66 -10.71 23.45
CA GLN A 331 -27.90 -10.32 22.81
C GLN A 331 -29.03 -10.32 23.84
N ARG A 332 -29.86 -9.27 23.84
CA ARG A 332 -31.09 -9.22 24.63
C ARG A 332 -32.28 -8.70 23.82
N GLN A 333 -33.33 -9.51 23.73
CA GLN A 333 -34.65 -9.02 23.34
C GLN A 333 -35.22 -8.17 24.48
N LEU A 334 -35.58 -6.92 24.16
CA LEU A 334 -36.21 -5.97 25.07
C LEU A 334 -37.75 -6.03 24.89
N GLY A 335 -38.44 -4.94 25.18
CA GLY A 335 -39.87 -4.81 24.87
C GLY A 335 -40.16 -4.49 23.40
N ARG A 336 -41.44 -4.53 23.03
CA ARG A 336 -42.00 -3.91 21.81
C ARG A 336 -41.39 -4.34 20.46
N GLY A 337 -40.72 -5.49 20.39
CA GLY A 337 -40.04 -5.96 19.17
C GLY A 337 -38.66 -5.34 18.92
N THR A 338 -38.06 -4.71 19.93
CA THR A 338 -36.69 -4.20 19.90
C THR A 338 -35.72 -5.21 20.51
N THR A 339 -34.56 -5.36 19.88
CA THR A 339 -33.43 -6.20 20.33
C THR A 339 -32.19 -5.33 20.42
N ILE A 340 -31.34 -5.57 21.43
CA ILE A 340 -29.98 -5.02 21.50
C ILE A 340 -28.98 -6.18 21.45
N ASP A 341 -27.85 -5.96 20.79
CA ASP A 341 -26.66 -6.81 20.79
C ASP A 341 -25.45 -5.94 21.12
N VAL A 342 -24.58 -6.41 22.02
CA VAL A 342 -23.33 -5.74 22.41
C VAL A 342 -22.22 -6.77 22.38
N ALA A 343 -21.23 -6.60 21.54
CA ALA A 343 -20.13 -7.54 21.33
C ALA A 343 -18.76 -6.85 21.36
N TYR A 344 -17.81 -7.46 22.06
CA TYR A 344 -16.39 -7.24 21.80
C TYR A 344 -15.95 -8.18 20.67
N VAL A 345 -15.29 -7.63 19.65
CA VAL A 345 -14.81 -8.37 18.48
C VAL A 345 -13.37 -7.93 18.19
N GLY A 346 -12.45 -8.88 18.08
CA GLY A 346 -11.05 -8.62 17.78
C GLY A 346 -10.46 -9.63 16.80
N SER A 347 -9.40 -9.23 16.12
CA SER A 347 -8.57 -10.12 15.31
C SER A 347 -7.09 -9.76 15.43
N LEU A 348 -6.24 -10.78 15.38
CA LEU A 348 -4.78 -10.67 15.44
C LEU A 348 -4.20 -11.37 14.21
N SER A 349 -3.59 -10.61 13.30
CA SER A 349 -2.91 -11.18 12.13
C SER A 349 -1.41 -11.32 12.41
N ARG A 350 -0.83 -12.44 12.00
CA ARG A 350 0.60 -12.78 12.10
C ARG A 350 1.08 -13.26 10.73
N HIS A 351 2.39 -13.25 10.53
CA HIS A 351 3.03 -13.69 9.29
C HIS A 351 2.55 -12.94 8.04
N LEU A 352 2.12 -11.68 8.20
CA LEU A 352 1.81 -10.81 7.07
C LEU A 352 3.09 -10.53 6.26
N VAL A 353 2.96 -10.46 4.94
CA VAL A 353 4.06 -10.16 4.02
C VAL A 353 4.50 -8.71 4.22
N THR A 354 5.79 -8.49 4.45
CA THR A 354 6.43 -7.16 4.40
C THR A 354 7.56 -7.16 3.37
N ALA A 355 7.72 -6.05 2.64
CA ALA A 355 8.86 -5.81 1.78
C ALA A 355 9.91 -4.94 2.50
N ARG A 356 11.20 -5.15 2.19
CA ARG A 356 12.33 -4.35 2.71
C ARG A 356 13.46 -4.34 1.70
N ASN A 357 14.27 -3.27 1.65
CA ASN A 357 15.56 -3.35 0.96
C ASN A 357 16.60 -3.96 1.93
N ILE A 358 16.99 -5.22 1.74
CA ILE A 358 18.07 -5.82 2.54
C ILE A 358 19.46 -5.33 2.14
N ASN A 359 19.58 -4.66 1.00
CA ASN A 359 20.79 -3.96 0.56
C ASN A 359 20.81 -2.48 1.00
N GLN A 360 19.92 -2.06 1.90
CA GLN A 360 19.93 -0.74 2.50
C GLN A 360 21.20 -0.55 3.35
N LEU A 361 21.83 0.63 3.29
CA LEU A 361 22.94 0.96 4.20
C LEU A 361 22.42 1.04 5.64
N PRO A 362 23.16 0.50 6.63
CA PRO A 362 22.93 0.78 8.04
C PRO A 362 22.93 2.29 8.33
N TYR A 363 22.18 2.69 9.36
CA TYR A 363 22.12 4.09 9.76
C TYR A 363 23.49 4.61 10.18
N GLY A 364 23.83 5.82 9.72
CA GLY A 364 25.08 6.49 10.03
C GLY A 364 26.33 5.93 9.34
N THR A 365 26.23 4.98 8.39
CA THR A 365 27.41 4.43 7.69
C THR A 365 28.30 5.51 7.07
N ALA A 366 27.74 6.54 6.41
CA ALA A 366 28.53 7.64 5.83
C ALA A 366 29.12 8.63 6.85
N PHE A 367 28.85 8.49 8.15
CA PHE A 367 29.51 9.26 9.20
C PHE A 367 30.75 8.55 9.76
N THR A 368 31.21 7.49 9.09
CA THR A 368 32.43 6.73 9.44
C THR A 368 33.60 7.06 8.51
N ALA A 369 34.82 7.00 9.04
CA ALA A 369 36.04 7.23 8.26
C ALA A 369 36.16 6.27 7.06
N THR A 370 35.77 5.00 7.25
CA THR A 370 35.82 3.94 6.22
C THR A 370 34.78 4.09 5.11
N ALA A 371 33.82 4.99 5.26
CA ALA A 371 32.84 5.30 4.22
C ALA A 371 33.20 6.54 3.40
N GLN A 372 34.24 7.30 3.79
CA GLN A 372 34.67 8.48 3.06
C GLN A 372 35.37 8.13 1.74
N ASP A 373 35.10 8.93 0.71
CA ASP A 373 35.73 8.87 -0.60
C ASP A 373 37.07 9.64 -0.55
N PRO A 374 38.22 8.96 -0.62
CA PRO A 374 39.51 9.63 -0.53
C PRO A 374 39.75 10.63 -1.67
N SER A 375 39.11 10.45 -2.83
CA SER A 375 39.27 11.35 -3.99
C SER A 375 38.74 12.77 -3.76
N LYS A 376 37.87 12.94 -2.75
CA LYS A 376 37.28 14.23 -2.35
C LYS A 376 38.15 15.00 -1.35
N TYR A 377 39.26 14.43 -0.87
CA TYR A 377 40.17 15.06 0.10
C TYR A 377 41.55 15.36 -0.52
N SER A 378 42.21 16.40 0.02
CA SER A 378 43.54 16.79 -0.43
C SER A 378 44.56 15.65 -0.25
N GLY A 379 45.34 15.39 -1.29
CA GLY A 379 46.34 14.31 -1.30
C GLY A 379 45.77 12.88 -1.34
N GLY A 380 44.46 12.69 -1.46
CA GLY A 380 43.85 11.35 -1.50
C GLY A 380 43.79 10.66 -0.13
N VAL A 381 43.84 11.41 0.98
CA VAL A 381 43.85 10.87 2.35
C VAL A 381 42.66 11.42 3.14
N VAL A 382 41.87 10.51 3.72
CA VAL A 382 40.75 10.87 4.62
C VAL A 382 41.31 11.34 5.98
N PRO A 383 41.08 12.60 6.40
CA PRO A 383 41.50 13.10 7.71
C PRO A 383 40.58 12.56 8.82
N GLY A 384 41.08 12.47 10.06
CA GLY A 384 40.32 11.91 11.19
C GLY A 384 39.07 12.70 11.60
N VAL A 385 38.96 13.96 11.16
CA VAL A 385 37.76 14.81 11.20
C VAL A 385 37.70 15.54 9.87
N GLU A 386 36.50 15.68 9.30
CA GLU A 386 36.25 16.39 8.06
C GLU A 386 36.59 17.90 8.16
N PRO A 387 37.31 18.48 7.18
CA PRO A 387 37.53 19.92 7.12
C PRO A 387 36.20 20.67 7.00
N ASP A 388 36.08 21.80 7.69
CA ASP A 388 34.88 22.67 7.69
C ASP A 388 33.56 21.98 8.08
N LEU A 389 33.63 20.84 8.79
CA LEU A 389 32.50 20.07 9.30
C LEU A 389 31.46 20.97 10.01
N PRO A 390 30.19 21.02 9.55
CA PRO A 390 29.21 21.92 10.14
C PRO A 390 28.89 21.56 11.59
N ALA A 391 28.74 22.59 12.43
CA ALA A 391 28.53 22.46 13.87
C ALA A 391 27.34 21.57 14.30
N ALA A 392 26.38 21.31 13.40
CA ALA A 392 25.29 20.37 13.64
C ALA A 392 25.76 18.90 13.75
N TYR A 393 26.76 18.50 12.97
CA TYR A 393 27.30 17.13 12.95
C TYR A 393 28.25 16.87 14.12
N SER A 394 29.15 17.82 14.41
CA SER A 394 30.06 17.72 15.56
C SER A 394 29.31 17.80 16.89
N LYS A 395 28.26 18.62 17.00
CA LYS A 395 27.35 18.62 18.17
C LYS A 395 26.57 17.31 18.32
N ALA A 396 26.32 16.59 17.23
CA ALA A 396 25.72 15.26 17.25
C ALA A 396 26.75 14.12 17.49
N GLY A 397 28.03 14.44 17.66
CA GLY A 397 29.09 13.47 17.95
C GLY A 397 29.69 12.78 16.73
N TYR A 398 29.47 13.30 15.52
CA TYR A 398 30.04 12.77 14.28
C TYR A 398 31.27 13.56 13.83
N ASN A 399 32.24 12.85 13.23
CA ASN A 399 33.47 13.44 12.67
C ASN A 399 33.37 13.81 11.17
N TYR A 400 32.27 13.44 10.52
CA TYR A 400 32.06 13.59 9.07
C TYR A 400 30.59 13.98 8.79
N SER A 401 30.34 14.78 7.76
CA SER A 401 28.99 15.14 7.31
C SER A 401 28.38 14.12 6.36
N GLY A 402 29.22 13.26 5.76
CA GLY A 402 28.82 12.30 4.73
C GLY A 402 28.70 12.88 3.31
N ASN A 403 28.78 14.21 3.12
CA ASN A 403 28.92 14.83 1.79
C ASN A 403 30.05 14.16 0.98
N TYR A 404 31.16 13.89 1.65
CA TYR A 404 32.36 13.30 1.07
C TYR A 404 32.39 11.77 1.14
N ALA A 405 31.28 11.11 1.47
CA ALA A 405 31.20 9.65 1.43
C ALA A 405 31.31 9.09 0.01
N LEU A 406 31.75 7.83 -0.09
CA LEU A 406 31.60 7.03 -1.30
C LEU A 406 30.11 6.84 -1.61
N ASP A 407 29.79 6.78 -2.89
CA ASP A 407 28.43 6.55 -3.34
C ASP A 407 27.92 5.17 -2.88
N ALA A 408 26.60 5.11 -2.70
CA ALA A 408 25.87 3.99 -2.13
C ALA A 408 26.37 2.58 -2.54
N PRO A 409 26.59 2.25 -3.84
CA PRO A 409 26.98 0.91 -4.29
C PRO A 409 28.30 0.35 -3.73
N PHE A 410 29.20 1.20 -3.22
CA PHE A 410 30.47 0.75 -2.62
C PHE A 410 30.31 0.26 -1.17
N LEU A 411 29.29 0.79 -0.48
CA LEU A 411 29.08 0.68 0.96
C LEU A 411 28.01 -0.37 1.35
N VAL A 412 27.24 -0.87 0.39
CA VAL A 412 26.16 -1.85 0.61
C VAL A 412 26.68 -3.26 0.95
N PRO A 413 25.93 -4.06 1.73
CA PRO A 413 26.35 -5.43 2.11
C PRO A 413 26.45 -6.39 0.92
N TYR A 414 25.55 -6.26 -0.06
CA TYR A 414 25.53 -7.09 -1.28
C TYR A 414 25.95 -6.21 -2.48
N ARG A 415 27.27 -6.18 -2.73
CA ARG A 415 27.87 -5.42 -3.83
C ARG A 415 27.50 -6.03 -5.18
N GLY A 416 27.37 -5.18 -6.20
CA GLY A 416 26.84 -5.54 -7.51
C GLY A 416 25.33 -5.35 -7.66
N TYR A 417 24.63 -5.01 -6.57
CA TYR A 417 23.19 -4.73 -6.56
C TYR A 417 22.90 -3.30 -6.10
N SER A 418 21.86 -2.67 -6.64
CA SER A 418 21.41 -1.34 -6.20
C SER A 418 20.42 -1.43 -5.03
N TYR A 419 19.33 -2.19 -5.21
CA TYR A 419 18.40 -2.58 -4.17
C TYR A 419 18.00 -4.05 -4.33
N ILE A 420 17.67 -4.70 -3.20
CA ILE A 420 17.16 -6.07 -3.17
C ILE A 420 15.88 -6.04 -2.33
N GLU A 421 14.73 -6.10 -3.01
CA GLU A 421 13.42 -6.24 -2.39
C GLU A 421 13.31 -7.63 -1.77
N TYR A 422 13.10 -7.71 -0.46
CA TYR A 422 13.11 -8.97 0.26
C TYR A 422 11.84 -9.18 1.08
N TYR A 423 11.04 -10.17 0.69
CA TYR A 423 9.81 -10.51 1.38
C TYR A 423 10.09 -11.21 2.71
N ARG A 424 9.48 -10.73 3.78
CA ARG A 424 9.47 -11.37 5.11
C ARG A 424 8.05 -11.60 5.61
N PHE A 425 7.87 -12.74 6.26
CA PHE A 425 6.62 -13.21 6.85
C PHE A 425 6.59 -12.94 8.36
N ASP A 426 6.88 -11.70 8.74
CA ASP A 426 7.00 -11.23 10.13
C ASP A 426 6.13 -9.99 10.44
N GLY A 427 5.27 -9.56 9.49
CA GLY A 427 4.30 -8.51 9.71
C GLY A 427 3.17 -8.91 10.66
N THR A 428 2.67 -7.95 11.43
CA THR A 428 1.62 -8.17 12.44
C THR A 428 0.55 -7.09 12.38
N SER A 429 -0.72 -7.48 12.52
CA SER A 429 -1.84 -6.56 12.75
C SER A 429 -2.65 -6.98 13.99
N ASN A 430 -3.35 -6.03 14.59
CA ASN A 430 -4.31 -6.28 15.66
C ASN A 430 -5.46 -5.26 15.67
N TYR A 431 -6.65 -5.75 15.34
CA TYR A 431 -7.93 -5.05 15.39
C TYR A 431 -8.67 -5.38 16.69
N ASN A 432 -9.24 -4.37 17.33
CA ASN A 432 -10.10 -4.50 18.51
C ASN A 432 -11.30 -3.60 18.35
N SER A 433 -12.50 -4.06 18.70
CA SER A 433 -13.72 -3.25 18.63
C SER A 433 -14.77 -3.62 19.68
N LEU A 434 -15.51 -2.60 20.11
CA LEU A 434 -16.82 -2.73 20.75
C LEU A 434 -17.88 -2.40 19.70
N GLN A 435 -18.74 -3.37 19.42
CA GLN A 435 -19.83 -3.27 18.46
C GLN A 435 -21.17 -3.31 19.21
N VAL A 436 -22.08 -2.41 18.84
CA VAL A 436 -23.43 -2.31 19.42
C VAL A 436 -24.44 -2.24 18.27
N SER A 437 -25.39 -3.16 18.24
CA SER A 437 -26.53 -3.08 17.31
C SER A 437 -27.84 -3.01 18.08
N VAL A 438 -28.72 -2.09 17.68
CA VAL A 438 -30.10 -2.01 18.19
C VAL A 438 -31.04 -2.14 17.00
N GLN A 439 -31.89 -3.17 17.00
CA GLN A 439 -32.82 -3.43 15.90
C GLN A 439 -34.25 -3.47 16.42
N ARG A 440 -35.11 -2.62 15.86
CA ARG A 440 -36.56 -2.60 16.09
C ARG A 440 -37.26 -3.14 14.85
N ARG A 441 -37.94 -4.29 14.98
CA ARG A 441 -38.85 -4.78 13.93
C ARG A 441 -40.00 -3.80 13.71
N PHE A 442 -40.44 -3.66 12.45
CA PHE A 442 -41.55 -2.78 12.07
C PHE A 442 -42.80 -3.03 12.93
N SER A 443 -43.20 -2.02 13.70
CA SER A 443 -44.33 -2.13 14.63
C SER A 443 -44.83 -0.74 15.01
N ARG A 444 -46.14 -0.51 14.80
CA ARG A 444 -46.82 0.79 14.98
C ARG A 444 -46.17 1.91 14.14
N GLY A 445 -46.01 1.64 12.83
CA GLY A 445 -45.46 2.59 11.85
C GLY A 445 -43.94 2.72 11.82
N LEU A 446 -43.21 2.19 12.82
CA LEU A 446 -41.76 2.42 12.95
C LEU A 446 -40.94 1.12 12.93
N THR A 447 -39.94 1.06 12.05
CA THR A 447 -38.76 0.16 12.10
C THR A 447 -37.49 1.00 12.16
N PHE A 448 -36.46 0.52 12.87
CA PHE A 448 -35.13 1.15 12.83
C PHE A 448 -34.00 0.18 13.16
N GLY A 449 -32.82 0.48 12.65
CA GLY A 449 -31.55 -0.13 13.01
C GLY A 449 -30.52 0.93 13.42
N VAL A 450 -29.88 0.73 14.56
CA VAL A 450 -28.63 1.41 14.95
C VAL A 450 -27.51 0.38 14.83
N ALA A 451 -26.39 0.76 14.24
CA ALA A 451 -25.14 0.02 14.30
C ALA A 451 -24.02 1.00 14.68
N TYR A 452 -23.38 0.76 15.82
CA TYR A 452 -22.26 1.54 16.32
C TYR A 452 -21.04 0.64 16.51
N THR A 453 -19.90 1.07 16.00
CA THR A 453 -18.60 0.43 16.20
C THR A 453 -17.64 1.45 16.78
N TYR A 454 -17.11 1.16 17.97
CA TYR A 454 -15.89 1.79 18.49
C TYR A 454 -14.73 0.83 18.21
N SER A 455 -13.70 1.23 17.46
CA SER A 455 -12.60 0.33 17.08
C SER A 455 -11.20 0.96 17.18
N LYS A 456 -10.18 0.10 17.18
CA LYS A 456 -8.79 0.49 17.00
C LYS A 456 -7.98 -0.63 16.34
N THR A 457 -7.23 -0.24 15.31
CA THR A 457 -6.40 -1.10 14.46
C THR A 457 -4.96 -0.61 14.52
N LEU A 458 -4.03 -1.46 14.95
CA LEU A 458 -2.60 -1.19 14.79
C LEU A 458 -1.98 -2.28 13.90
N THR A 459 -1.06 -1.89 13.03
CA THR A 459 -0.37 -2.81 12.11
C THR A 459 1.07 -2.37 11.89
N THR A 460 1.96 -3.31 11.58
CA THR A 460 3.29 -3.00 11.01
C THR A 460 3.24 -2.73 9.52
N ALA A 461 2.19 -3.17 8.81
CA ALA A 461 2.08 -3.10 7.36
C ALA A 461 0.64 -2.82 6.94
N ASN A 462 0.45 -1.88 6.01
CA ASN A 462 -0.90 -1.51 5.58
C ASN A 462 -1.45 -2.42 4.46
N ARG A 463 -0.59 -3.08 3.69
CA ARG A 463 -0.99 -3.95 2.55
C ARG A 463 0.00 -5.10 2.41
N ASP A 464 -0.33 -6.11 1.60
CA ASP A 464 0.66 -7.06 1.09
C ASP A 464 1.82 -6.27 0.45
N GLU A 465 3.04 -6.77 0.61
CA GLU A 465 4.26 -6.16 0.04
C GLU A 465 4.51 -4.70 0.50
N ASP A 466 3.80 -4.19 1.53
CA ASP A 466 4.05 -2.84 2.05
C ASP A 466 5.48 -2.75 2.63
N TRP A 467 6.20 -1.72 2.21
CA TRP A 467 7.63 -1.54 2.48
C TRP A 467 7.85 -0.96 3.88
N GLN A 468 8.53 -1.72 4.72
CA GLN A 468 8.89 -1.32 6.09
C GLN A 468 10.40 -1.05 6.20
N ASP A 469 10.84 -0.45 7.30
CA ASP A 469 12.27 -0.25 7.55
C ASP A 469 13.02 -1.58 7.58
N ALA A 470 14.22 -1.59 6.97
CA ALA A 470 15.05 -2.79 6.86
C ALA A 470 15.46 -3.38 8.22
N PHE A 471 15.66 -2.52 9.24
CA PHE A 471 16.36 -2.85 10.48
C PHE A 471 15.43 -2.94 11.70
N ASN A 472 14.54 -1.95 11.90
CA ASN A 472 13.75 -1.74 13.12
C ASN A 472 12.24 -1.49 12.86
N PRO A 473 11.56 -2.27 12.01
CA PRO A 473 10.17 -1.97 11.62
C PRO A 473 9.18 -2.06 12.80
N ARG A 474 9.49 -2.83 13.86
CA ARG A 474 8.64 -2.85 15.06
C ARG A 474 8.69 -1.55 15.86
N LYS A 475 9.77 -0.76 15.75
CA LYS A 475 9.91 0.57 16.37
C LYS A 475 9.23 1.65 15.51
N TYR A 476 9.45 1.59 14.20
CA TYR A 476 9.13 2.69 13.27
C TYR A 476 7.79 2.52 12.56
N ASP A 477 7.41 1.30 12.22
CA ASP A 477 6.29 1.04 11.30
C ASP A 477 5.04 0.47 11.98
N TYR A 478 5.13 0.02 13.24
CA TYR A 478 3.97 -0.43 14.03
C TYR A 478 3.07 0.73 14.45
N ARG A 479 2.16 1.11 13.54
CA ARG A 479 1.37 2.35 13.54
C ARG A 479 -0.13 2.08 13.54
N VAL A 480 -0.94 3.13 13.55
CA VAL A 480 -2.39 3.01 13.31
C VAL A 480 -2.63 2.74 11.81
N ALA A 481 -3.48 1.76 11.48
CA ALA A 481 -3.70 1.36 10.09
C ALA A 481 -4.46 2.43 9.26
N GLU A 482 -4.16 2.59 7.97
CA GLU A 482 -4.79 3.61 7.08
C GLU A 482 -6.34 3.56 7.05
N TRP A 483 -6.91 2.37 7.17
CA TRP A 483 -8.37 2.14 7.18
C TRP A 483 -8.98 2.17 8.59
N ASP A 484 -8.22 2.51 9.63
CA ASP A 484 -8.73 2.54 11.00
C ASP A 484 -9.81 3.63 11.17
N ARG A 485 -10.95 3.26 11.76
CA ARG A 485 -12.09 4.15 12.02
C ARG A 485 -12.51 4.05 13.49
N PRO A 486 -12.06 4.99 14.35
CA PRO A 486 -12.33 4.96 15.78
C PRO A 486 -13.81 4.85 16.13
N HIS A 487 -14.66 5.65 15.49
CA HIS A 487 -16.11 5.59 15.65
C HIS A 487 -16.77 5.49 14.28
N VAL A 488 -17.69 4.54 14.13
CA VAL A 488 -18.61 4.44 13.00
C VAL A 488 -20.02 4.26 13.57
N LEU A 489 -20.94 5.13 13.21
CA LEU A 489 -22.35 5.10 13.62
C LEU A 489 -23.24 5.16 12.38
N VAL A 490 -24.00 4.11 12.14
CA VAL A 490 -25.04 4.05 11.10
C VAL A 490 -26.41 3.97 11.77
N PHE A 491 -27.31 4.86 11.37
CA PHE A 491 -28.72 4.83 11.75
C PHE A 491 -29.58 4.69 10.50
N ASN A 492 -30.41 3.64 10.43
CA ASN A 492 -31.38 3.43 9.37
C ASN A 492 -32.79 3.34 9.96
N TYR A 493 -33.79 3.87 9.26
CA TYR A 493 -35.16 3.93 9.75
C TYR A 493 -36.18 4.01 8.60
N VAL A 494 -37.37 3.45 8.85
CA VAL A 494 -38.57 3.75 8.07
C VAL A 494 -39.71 4.00 9.06
N TYR A 495 -40.36 5.16 8.90
CA TYR A 495 -41.39 5.67 9.79
C TYR A 495 -42.60 6.16 8.97
N ASP A 496 -43.70 5.41 9.03
CA ASP A 496 -45.01 5.90 8.60
C ASP A 496 -45.43 7.03 9.54
N LEU A 497 -45.54 8.25 9.01
CA LEU A 497 -45.91 9.41 9.81
C LEU A 497 -47.37 9.27 10.28
N PRO A 498 -47.72 9.71 11.50
CA PRO A 498 -49.08 9.57 12.01
C PRO A 498 -50.07 10.35 11.15
N ASN A 499 -51.00 9.62 10.53
CA ASN A 499 -52.12 10.20 9.80
C ASN A 499 -52.87 11.21 10.70
N VAL A 500 -53.13 12.40 10.18
CA VAL A 500 -53.85 13.47 10.87
C VAL A 500 -55.34 13.32 10.61
N THR A 501 -55.75 13.22 9.35
CA THR A 501 -57.18 13.21 8.97
C THR A 501 -57.84 11.90 9.37
N LYS A 502 -57.25 10.74 9.06
CA LYS A 502 -57.70 9.41 9.52
C LYS A 502 -57.71 9.25 11.06
N ARG A 503 -57.07 10.14 11.83
CA ARG A 503 -57.00 10.07 13.30
C ARG A 503 -57.91 11.07 14.02
N PHE A 504 -58.10 12.26 13.47
CA PHE A 504 -58.88 13.35 14.09
C PHE A 504 -60.24 13.61 13.40
N GLY A 505 -60.61 12.82 12.37
CA GLY A 505 -61.95 12.86 11.78
C GLY A 505 -62.18 13.99 10.77
N GLY A 506 -61.13 14.47 10.11
CA GLY A 506 -61.23 15.55 9.12
C GLY A 506 -61.86 15.15 7.77
N PRO A 507 -62.13 16.12 6.87
CA PRO A 507 -62.76 15.87 5.59
C PRO A 507 -61.84 15.10 4.62
N LYS A 508 -62.41 14.23 3.77
CA LYS A 508 -61.64 13.31 2.89
C LYS A 508 -60.62 14.00 1.96
N TRP A 509 -60.83 15.24 1.54
CA TRP A 509 -59.84 15.96 0.72
C TRP A 509 -58.56 16.27 1.49
N LEU A 510 -58.65 16.43 2.82
CA LEU A 510 -57.52 16.77 3.68
C LEU A 510 -56.62 15.56 3.94
N SER A 511 -57.12 14.30 3.89
CA SER A 511 -56.26 13.11 4.03
C SER A 511 -55.32 12.95 2.82
N SER A 512 -55.81 13.25 1.61
CA SER A 512 -54.98 13.32 0.39
C SER A 512 -53.77 14.26 0.55
N ILE A 513 -53.89 15.30 1.39
CA ILE A 513 -52.79 16.23 1.71
C ILE A 513 -52.00 15.76 2.94
N THR A 514 -52.65 15.37 4.04
CA THR A 514 -52.02 15.20 5.37
C THR A 514 -51.64 13.76 5.77
N ASP A 515 -52.20 12.73 5.13
CA ASP A 515 -52.05 11.33 5.55
C ASP A 515 -51.14 10.51 4.62
N ASN A 516 -50.80 9.28 5.01
CA ASN A 516 -50.06 8.30 4.23
C ASN A 516 -48.64 8.78 3.78
N TYR A 517 -47.98 9.60 4.60
CA TYR A 517 -46.55 9.88 4.44
C TYR A 517 -45.70 8.80 5.09
N GLN A 518 -44.58 8.46 4.47
CA GLN A 518 -43.55 7.59 5.02
C GLN A 518 -42.19 8.28 4.88
N LEU A 519 -41.48 8.46 5.99
CA LEU A 519 -40.11 8.95 6.02
C LEU A 519 -39.15 7.77 6.15
N SER A 520 -38.18 7.68 5.24
CA SER A 520 -37.09 6.71 5.26
C SER A 520 -35.76 7.45 5.32
N GLY A 521 -34.72 6.83 5.87
CA GLY A 521 -33.37 7.40 5.79
C GLY A 521 -32.26 6.47 6.27
N ILE A 522 -31.04 6.82 5.83
CA ILE A 522 -29.79 6.26 6.30
C ILE A 522 -28.88 7.44 6.66
N THR A 523 -28.43 7.49 7.90
CA THR A 523 -27.49 8.49 8.41
C THR A 523 -26.21 7.79 8.82
N THR A 524 -25.07 8.31 8.40
CA THR A 524 -23.74 7.76 8.73
C THR A 524 -22.85 8.83 9.33
N PHE A 525 -22.25 8.54 10.48
CA PHE A 525 -21.17 9.31 11.09
C PHE A 525 -19.93 8.44 11.20
N GLU A 526 -18.77 8.94 10.78
CA GLU A 526 -17.50 8.20 10.74
C GLU A 526 -16.33 9.10 11.15
N SER A 527 -15.46 8.63 12.05
CA SER A 527 -14.22 9.31 12.40
C SER A 527 -13.18 9.20 11.29
N GLY A 528 -12.48 10.30 10.98
CA GLY A 528 -11.54 10.35 9.88
C GLY A 528 -10.39 9.34 9.96
N ALA A 529 -9.89 8.97 8.78
CA ALA A 529 -8.73 8.11 8.60
C ALA A 529 -7.49 8.66 9.31
N PRO A 530 -6.57 7.81 9.81
CA PRO A 530 -5.23 8.25 10.12
C PRO A 530 -4.58 8.80 8.86
N ILE A 531 -3.98 9.98 8.99
CA ILE A 531 -3.15 10.55 7.96
C ILE A 531 -1.71 10.28 8.36
N ASP A 532 -0.98 9.59 7.48
CA ASP A 532 0.47 9.63 7.53
C ASP A 532 0.91 10.97 6.93
N PRO A 533 1.57 11.85 7.70
CA PRO A 533 2.06 13.13 7.17
C PRO A 533 3.17 12.95 6.14
N GLY A 534 3.65 11.71 5.93
CA GLY A 534 3.93 11.25 4.57
C GLY A 534 5.09 11.96 3.89
N LEU A 535 6.16 12.27 4.63
CA LEU A 535 7.40 12.70 4.02
C LEU A 535 8.00 11.52 3.23
N TRP A 536 7.73 11.53 1.92
CA TRP A 536 8.32 10.69 0.88
C TRP A 536 9.78 11.08 0.63
N TRP A 537 10.55 11.11 1.72
CA TRP A 537 11.91 11.59 1.74
C TRP A 537 12.88 10.47 1.36
N SER A 538 13.64 10.69 0.28
CA SER A 538 14.78 9.86 -0.07
C SER A 538 16.00 10.31 0.76
N PRO A 539 16.57 9.46 1.64
CA PRO A 539 17.53 9.89 2.67
C PRO A 539 18.97 9.98 2.16
N ALA A 540 19.14 10.43 0.91
CA ALA A 540 20.42 10.69 0.26
C ALA A 540 21.22 11.84 0.91
N MET A 541 20.89 12.29 2.13
CA MET A 541 21.58 13.40 2.79
C MET A 541 21.81 13.26 4.32
N THR A 542 21.02 12.49 5.11
CA THR A 542 21.21 12.51 6.60
C THR A 542 20.97 11.26 7.47
N ILE A 543 20.12 10.28 7.14
CA ILE A 543 20.05 9.07 8.02
C ILE A 543 21.21 8.11 7.70
N ASN A 544 21.47 7.93 6.41
CA ASN A 544 22.62 7.15 5.93
C ASN A 544 23.77 8.03 5.43
N GLY A 545 23.53 9.35 5.27
CA GLY A 545 24.53 10.40 5.00
C GLY A 545 25.15 10.43 3.60
N THR A 546 24.62 9.70 2.61
CA THR A 546 25.25 9.51 1.29
C THR A 546 24.63 10.38 0.17
N TYR A 547 25.32 11.46 -0.22
CA TYR A 547 24.85 12.56 -1.12
C TYR A 547 24.14 12.13 -2.43
N ASN A 548 24.46 10.95 -2.98
CA ASN A 548 23.97 10.45 -4.29
C ASN A 548 23.10 9.18 -4.22
N ALA A 549 22.53 8.80 -3.07
CA ALA A 549 21.87 7.50 -2.89
C ALA A 549 20.49 7.29 -3.57
N TRP A 550 20.24 7.94 -4.71
CA TRP A 550 19.04 7.77 -5.55
C TRP A 550 18.73 6.31 -5.95
N TRP A 551 19.74 5.43 -5.92
CA TRP A 551 19.71 4.06 -6.47
C TRP A 551 19.47 2.94 -5.45
N ILE A 552 19.47 3.23 -4.14
CA ILE A 552 19.17 2.24 -3.06
C ILE A 552 17.64 1.99 -2.92
N GLY A 553 16.86 2.45 -3.89
CA GLY A 553 15.40 2.47 -3.83
C GLY A 553 14.91 3.43 -2.74
N TRP A 554 13.60 3.40 -2.50
CA TRP A 554 12.97 4.22 -1.47
C TRP A 554 13.33 3.66 -0.08
N THR A 555 14.50 4.05 0.44
CA THR A 555 14.82 3.90 1.86
C THR A 555 13.84 4.76 2.62
N ARG A 556 12.71 4.16 3.00
CA ARG A 556 11.53 4.81 3.56
C ARG A 556 11.82 5.37 4.96
N ALA A 557 12.58 6.46 5.02
CA ALA A 557 12.88 7.18 6.24
C ALA A 557 11.68 8.05 6.67
N TYR A 558 11.00 7.67 7.75
CA TYR A 558 9.94 8.51 8.31
C TYR A 558 10.55 9.65 9.13
N VAL A 559 10.27 10.87 8.70
CA VAL A 559 10.35 12.03 9.58
C VAL A 559 9.18 11.94 10.55
N TYR A 560 9.49 11.70 11.82
CA TYR A 560 8.49 11.71 12.88
C TYR A 560 8.15 13.15 13.23
N PRO A 561 6.87 13.57 13.13
CA PRO A 561 6.43 14.74 13.86
C PRO A 561 6.54 14.39 15.35
N THR A 562 7.56 14.89 16.03
CA THR A 562 7.65 14.84 17.49
C THR A 562 6.64 15.82 18.08
N ILE A 563 5.36 15.41 18.04
CA ILE A 563 4.24 16.08 18.71
C ILE A 563 4.47 15.94 20.21
N GLU A 564 5.20 16.89 20.77
CA GLU A 564 5.43 17.05 22.19
C GLU A 564 4.19 17.68 22.85
N GLY A 565 3.80 17.17 24.01
CA GLY A 565 2.62 17.64 24.74
C GLY A 565 1.28 17.09 24.22
N GLY A 566 0.20 17.50 24.89
CA GLY A 566 -1.18 17.07 24.62
C GLY A 566 -1.86 17.82 23.48
N VAL A 567 -1.11 18.17 22.42
CA VAL A 567 -1.60 18.95 21.27
C VAL A 567 -2.70 18.19 20.52
N ASP A 568 -3.67 18.94 19.98
CA ASP A 568 -4.77 18.38 19.19
C ASP A 568 -4.24 17.65 17.94
N LYS A 569 -4.79 16.47 17.68
CA LYS A 569 -4.39 15.58 16.59
C LYS A 569 -5.39 15.59 15.42
N SER A 570 -6.44 16.40 15.54
CA SER A 570 -7.35 16.74 14.45
C SER A 570 -6.79 17.94 13.67
N VAL A 571 -6.52 17.71 12.39
CA VAL A 571 -6.18 18.77 11.44
C VAL A 571 -7.47 19.44 10.95
N GLY A 572 -7.36 20.56 10.23
CA GLY A 572 -8.52 21.30 9.74
C GLY A 572 -9.38 21.95 10.84
N THR A 573 -8.85 22.09 12.05
CA THR A 573 -9.42 22.89 13.14
C THR A 573 -8.59 24.16 13.35
N SER A 574 -9.15 25.16 14.05
CA SER A 574 -8.42 26.35 14.50
C SER A 574 -7.31 26.06 15.54
N ASN A 575 -7.18 24.81 15.98
CA ASN A 575 -6.36 24.41 17.12
C ASN A 575 -5.12 23.60 16.69
N PHE A 576 -4.91 23.45 15.38
CA PHE A 576 -3.77 22.75 14.82
C PHE A 576 -2.49 23.59 14.98
N ASP A 577 -1.47 23.04 15.65
CA ASP A 577 -0.19 23.72 15.90
C ASP A 577 0.94 23.20 14.99
N PRO A 578 1.43 24.00 14.03
CA PRO A 578 2.63 23.71 13.25
C PRO A 578 3.91 23.56 14.10
N GLY A 579 3.97 24.19 15.28
CA GLY A 579 5.10 24.10 16.21
C GLY A 579 5.30 22.71 16.82
N ALA A 580 4.27 21.86 16.79
CA ALA A 580 4.32 20.46 17.24
C ALA A 580 5.07 19.53 16.25
N PHE A 581 5.68 20.07 15.20
CA PHE A 581 6.40 19.33 14.17
C PHE A 581 7.87 19.77 14.16
N ARG A 582 8.79 18.79 14.13
CA ARG A 582 10.24 19.02 14.07
C ARG A 582 10.85 18.16 12.97
N ALA A 583 11.91 18.65 12.34
CA ALA A 583 12.76 17.83 11.46
C ALA A 583 13.56 16.80 12.29
N PRO A 584 14.00 15.66 11.71
CA PRO A 584 14.79 14.68 12.43
C PRO A 584 16.17 15.26 12.79
N PRO A 585 16.80 14.82 13.90
CA PRO A 585 18.19 15.14 14.18
C PRO A 585 19.13 14.47 13.17
N VAL A 586 20.38 14.95 13.13
CA VAL A 586 21.46 14.25 12.42
C VAL A 586 21.68 12.88 13.07
N GLY A 587 21.78 11.81 12.25
CA GLY A 587 21.98 10.45 12.74
C GLY A 587 20.71 9.60 12.81
N VAL A 588 20.64 8.72 13.81
CA VAL A 588 19.53 7.76 13.97
C VAL A 588 18.30 8.46 14.56
N PRO A 589 17.09 8.31 13.96
CA PRO A 589 15.88 8.90 14.53
C PRO A 589 15.55 8.37 15.94
N PRO A 590 15.38 9.25 16.95
CA PRO A 590 15.07 8.81 18.31
C PRO A 590 13.61 8.35 18.46
N GLY A 591 12.70 8.89 17.64
CA GLY A 591 11.25 8.82 17.84
C GLY A 591 10.58 7.42 17.74
N PRO A 592 9.32 7.33 18.19
CA PRO A 592 8.46 6.14 18.08
C PRO A 592 7.91 6.00 16.64
N SER A 593 6.83 5.23 16.46
CA SER A 593 6.26 4.92 15.16
C SER A 593 5.65 6.10 14.40
N ARG A 594 5.39 5.87 13.12
CA ARG A 594 4.55 6.67 12.22
C ARG A 594 3.13 6.98 12.73
N SER A 595 2.50 7.94 12.04
CA SER A 595 1.06 8.22 11.99
C SER A 595 0.41 8.65 13.31
N SER A 596 0.32 9.97 13.54
CA SER A 596 -0.31 10.59 14.71
C SER A 596 -1.56 11.42 14.41
N LEU A 597 -1.76 11.86 13.16
CA LEU A 597 -2.84 12.76 12.73
C LEU A 597 -4.06 12.00 12.22
N ARG A 598 -5.22 12.67 12.19
CA ARG A 598 -6.42 12.19 11.49
C ARG A 598 -7.04 13.26 10.60
N GLY A 599 -7.53 12.82 9.44
CA GLY A 599 -8.27 13.64 8.49
C GLY A 599 -9.72 13.88 8.88
N GLY A 600 -10.48 14.40 7.92
CA GLY A 600 -11.89 14.72 8.09
C GLY A 600 -12.72 13.45 8.35
N GLY A 601 -13.67 13.56 9.28
CA GLY A 601 -14.74 12.57 9.40
C GLY A 601 -15.76 12.69 8.25
N MET A 602 -16.70 11.75 8.21
CA MET A 602 -17.90 11.85 7.39
C MET A 602 -19.12 12.03 8.29
N GLN A 603 -19.99 12.96 7.90
CA GLN A 603 -21.37 13.06 8.33
C GLN A 603 -22.23 13.10 7.06
N ASN A 604 -22.93 12.00 6.77
CA ASN A 604 -23.88 11.93 5.66
C ASN A 604 -25.31 11.63 6.13
N TRP A 605 -26.28 12.23 5.44
CA TRP A 605 -27.71 12.12 5.69
C TRP A 605 -28.42 11.88 4.36
N ASP A 606 -28.76 10.63 4.07
CA ASP A 606 -29.58 10.27 2.92
C ASP A 606 -31.01 10.01 3.41
N MET A 607 -32.00 10.73 2.87
CA MET A 607 -33.39 10.66 3.34
C MET A 607 -34.37 10.62 2.16
N SER A 608 -35.49 9.93 2.36
CA SER A 608 -36.56 9.79 1.39
C SER A 608 -37.90 10.10 2.05
N LEU A 609 -38.65 11.05 1.50
CA LEU A 609 -40.05 11.28 1.86
C LEU A 609 -40.94 10.71 0.77
N PHE A 610 -41.74 9.70 1.14
CA PHE A 610 -42.74 9.10 0.29
C PHE A 610 -44.14 9.57 0.70
N LYS A 611 -45.00 9.79 -0.30
CA LYS A 611 -46.41 10.14 -0.10
C LYS A 611 -47.28 9.25 -0.97
N ASN A 612 -48.09 8.41 -0.32
CA ASN A 612 -49.00 7.49 -1.01
C ASN A 612 -50.41 8.11 -1.13
N ILE A 613 -50.89 8.29 -2.36
CA ILE A 613 -52.19 8.86 -2.69
C ILE A 613 -53.07 7.74 -3.28
N PRO A 614 -54.04 7.21 -2.51
CA PRO A 614 -54.93 6.14 -2.98
C PRO A 614 -55.75 6.54 -4.21
N LEU A 615 -55.84 5.61 -5.16
CA LEU A 615 -56.64 5.72 -6.39
C LEU A 615 -57.90 4.86 -6.27
N GLY A 616 -58.90 5.37 -5.55
CA GLY A 616 -60.19 4.71 -5.33
C GLY A 616 -60.37 4.18 -3.90
N SER A 617 -61.51 3.53 -3.66
CA SER A 617 -62.00 3.17 -2.31
C SER A 617 -61.20 2.10 -1.58
N ASN A 618 -60.46 1.26 -2.30
CA ASN A 618 -59.92 0.00 -1.77
C ASN A 618 -58.43 0.08 -1.37
N GLU A 619 -57.81 1.27 -1.50
CA GLU A 619 -56.37 1.59 -1.28
C GLU A 619 -55.32 0.71 -2.03
N GLN A 620 -55.72 -0.37 -2.72
CA GLN A 620 -54.86 -1.26 -3.51
C GLN A 620 -54.08 -0.54 -4.62
N ARG A 621 -54.75 0.40 -5.31
CA ARG A 621 -54.12 1.29 -6.30
C ARG A 621 -53.70 2.57 -5.63
N PHE A 622 -52.50 3.05 -5.91
CA PHE A 622 -52.01 4.33 -5.40
C PHE A 622 -50.93 4.94 -6.29
N MET A 623 -50.87 6.27 -6.27
CA MET A 623 -49.71 7.02 -6.72
C MET A 623 -48.76 7.21 -5.54
N GLN A 624 -47.49 6.87 -5.70
CA GLN A 624 -46.43 7.19 -4.76
C GLN A 624 -45.58 8.32 -5.33
N LEU A 625 -45.69 9.50 -4.71
CA LEU A 625 -44.72 10.58 -4.90
C LEU A 625 -43.49 10.28 -4.04
N ARG A 626 -42.31 10.51 -4.61
CA ARG A 626 -41.02 10.30 -3.96
C ARG A 626 -40.19 11.57 -4.06
N LEU A 627 -39.73 12.05 -2.92
CA LEU A 627 -38.63 13.01 -2.79
C LEU A 627 -37.48 12.28 -2.12
N GLU A 628 -36.43 11.97 -2.87
CA GLU A 628 -35.24 11.26 -2.39
C GLU A 628 -34.06 12.24 -2.45
N ALA A 629 -33.31 12.40 -1.36
CA ALA A 629 -32.20 13.34 -1.28
C ALA A 629 -31.00 12.72 -0.57
N PHE A 630 -29.87 12.71 -1.27
CA PHE A 630 -28.57 12.24 -0.79
C PHE A 630 -27.76 13.43 -0.29
N ASN A 631 -27.14 13.33 0.89
CA ASN A 631 -26.60 14.46 1.64
C ASN A 631 -27.60 15.64 1.74
N VAL A 632 -28.77 15.41 2.35
CA VAL A 632 -29.91 16.35 2.47
C VAL A 632 -29.49 17.76 2.88
N PHE A 633 -28.63 17.86 3.90
CA PHE A 633 -28.16 19.12 4.48
C PHE A 633 -26.98 19.74 3.71
N ASN A 634 -26.46 19.05 2.67
CA ASN A 634 -25.28 19.43 1.90
C ASN A 634 -24.06 19.69 2.81
N HIS A 635 -23.84 18.79 3.77
CA HIS A 635 -22.71 18.86 4.69
C HIS A 635 -21.41 18.51 3.94
N PRO A 636 -20.36 19.35 3.96
CA PRO A 636 -19.11 19.04 3.29
C PRO A 636 -18.35 17.94 4.05
N ASN A 637 -18.06 16.83 3.37
CA ASN A 637 -17.22 15.76 3.89
C ASN A 637 -15.90 15.75 3.13
N PHE A 638 -14.78 15.82 3.85
CA PHE A 638 -13.44 16.01 3.28
C PHE A 638 -12.66 14.69 3.27
N GLN A 639 -12.00 14.40 2.15
CA GLN A 639 -11.19 13.17 2.01
C GLN A 639 -9.76 13.36 2.48
N ASN A 640 -9.14 14.46 2.08
CA ASN A 640 -7.72 14.71 2.27
C ASN A 640 -7.50 16.01 3.04
N VAL A 641 -6.22 16.23 3.35
CA VAL A 641 -5.72 17.41 4.04
C VAL A 641 -4.45 17.79 3.29
N ASN A 642 -4.27 19.07 3.01
CA ASN A 642 -3.04 19.58 2.43
C ASN A 642 -1.90 19.40 3.44
N LEU A 643 -0.83 18.75 2.99
CA LEU A 643 0.38 18.48 3.77
C LEU A 643 1.61 19.05 3.04
N ASN A 644 1.46 20.20 2.39
CA ASN A 644 2.53 20.87 1.65
C ASN A 644 3.49 21.60 2.60
N TRP A 645 4.22 20.83 3.38
CA TRP A 645 5.45 21.23 4.05
C TRP A 645 6.68 20.93 3.19
N THR A 646 7.73 21.74 3.35
CA THR A 646 9.05 21.53 2.76
C THR A 646 10.03 21.28 3.89
N VAL A 647 10.52 20.04 4.00
CA VAL A 647 11.74 19.76 4.78
C VAL A 647 12.91 19.98 3.85
N ASN A 648 13.66 21.06 4.06
CA ASN A 648 14.99 21.16 3.47
C ASN A 648 15.91 20.25 4.31
N PRO A 649 16.52 19.22 3.70
CA PRO A 649 17.50 18.43 4.40
C PRO A 649 18.73 19.31 4.73
N PRO A 650 19.55 18.89 5.69
CA PRO A 650 20.95 19.26 5.69
C PRO A 650 21.58 18.88 4.35
N SER A 651 21.88 19.89 3.53
CA SER A 651 23.19 19.89 2.90
C SER A 651 24.23 19.83 4.01
N GLY A 652 25.41 19.23 3.80
CA GLY A 652 26.52 19.32 4.75
C GLY A 652 27.16 20.72 4.82
N THR A 653 26.33 21.76 4.82
CA THR A 653 26.61 23.18 5.05
C THR A 653 25.51 23.86 5.90
N SER A 654 24.44 23.15 6.28
CA SER A 654 23.29 23.74 7.00
C SER A 654 22.55 22.74 7.90
N PRO A 655 21.89 23.20 8.99
CA PRO A 655 21.07 22.35 9.85
C PRO A 655 19.73 21.98 9.19
N PRO A 656 19.00 20.96 9.69
CA PRO A 656 17.72 20.55 9.11
C PRO A 656 16.67 21.64 9.33
N THR A 657 16.01 22.11 8.27
CA THR A 657 14.93 23.09 8.40
C THR A 657 13.61 22.51 7.90
N LEU A 658 12.59 22.59 8.76
CA LEU A 658 11.22 22.29 8.41
C LEU A 658 10.48 23.61 8.16
N ALA A 659 10.11 23.87 6.91
CA ALA A 659 9.23 24.96 6.54
C ALA A 659 7.81 24.42 6.36
N ILE A 660 6.86 24.94 7.13
CA ILE A 660 5.44 24.59 7.02
C ILE A 660 4.71 25.76 6.36
N ASN A 661 4.02 25.48 5.24
CA ASN A 661 3.24 26.51 4.54
C ASN A 661 1.93 26.79 5.30
N THR A 662 1.98 27.64 6.32
CA THR A 662 0.81 28.09 7.09
C THR A 662 0.09 29.24 6.37
N ARG A 663 -1.23 29.38 6.56
CA ARG A 663 -2.00 30.47 5.94
C ARG A 663 -1.56 31.84 6.51
N PRO A 664 -1.14 32.80 5.67
CA PRO A 664 -0.86 34.16 6.14
C PRO A 664 -2.13 34.88 6.63
N ALA A 665 -1.98 35.79 7.59
CA ALA A 665 -3.11 36.57 8.09
C ALA A 665 -3.68 37.48 6.98
N GLY A 666 -4.97 37.31 6.68
CA GLY A 666 -5.66 38.04 5.61
C GLY A 666 -5.59 37.40 4.22
N ASP A 667 -4.96 36.22 4.08
CA ASP A 667 -4.84 35.53 2.79
C ASP A 667 -6.19 34.95 2.28
N THR A 668 -6.51 35.24 1.02
CA THR A 668 -7.78 34.94 0.35
C THR A 668 -7.76 33.70 -0.55
N ALA A 669 -6.66 32.95 -0.62
CA ALA A 669 -6.60 31.72 -1.41
C ALA A 669 -7.60 30.66 -0.89
N LEU A 670 -8.02 29.75 -1.77
CA LEU A 670 -9.04 28.74 -1.44
C LEU A 670 -8.61 27.82 -0.28
N TYR A 671 -9.58 27.23 0.42
CA TYR A 671 -9.29 26.20 1.43
C TYR A 671 -8.64 24.97 0.78
N GLY A 672 -7.58 24.46 1.42
CA GLY A 672 -6.77 23.37 0.90
C GLY A 672 -5.50 23.85 0.19
N SER A 673 -5.16 25.15 0.29
CA SER A 673 -3.89 25.71 -0.20
C SER A 673 -2.76 25.60 0.83
N TYR A 674 -3.08 25.62 2.12
CA TYR A 674 -2.10 25.63 3.22
C TYR A 674 -2.07 24.33 4.03
N PHE A 675 -0.95 24.09 4.68
CA PHE A 675 -0.71 22.89 5.49
C PHE A 675 -1.72 22.79 6.65
N GLY A 676 -2.32 21.62 6.80
CA GLY A 676 -3.35 21.34 7.78
C GLY A 676 -4.78 21.70 7.34
N GLU A 677 -4.98 22.35 6.19
CA GLU A 677 -6.32 22.62 5.64
C GLU A 677 -6.91 21.41 4.94
N TYR A 678 -8.23 21.22 5.01
CA TYR A 678 -8.92 20.17 4.26
C TYR A 678 -8.82 20.40 2.74
N SER A 679 -8.59 19.32 1.99
CA SER A 679 -8.52 19.32 0.52
C SER A 679 -9.35 18.18 -0.07
N ASN A 680 -10.11 18.50 -1.12
CA ASN A 680 -11.08 17.65 -1.82
C ASN A 680 -12.22 17.09 -0.95
N THR A 681 -13.45 17.16 -1.49
CA THR A 681 -14.63 16.52 -0.90
C THR A 681 -14.82 15.10 -1.43
N TYR A 682 -15.64 14.29 -0.75
CA TYR A 682 -15.99 12.95 -1.23
C TYR A 682 -16.72 12.97 -2.59
N TYR A 683 -16.29 12.11 -3.51
CA TYR A 683 -17.06 11.78 -4.71
C TYR A 683 -17.98 10.57 -4.42
N GLY A 684 -19.29 10.74 -4.60
CA GLY A 684 -20.30 9.72 -4.33
C GLY A 684 -20.96 9.88 -2.95
N ASN A 685 -20.98 8.83 -2.14
CA ASN A 685 -21.56 8.85 -0.79
C ASN A 685 -20.89 9.93 0.08
N GLY A 686 -21.68 10.75 0.77
CA GLY A 686 -21.19 11.92 1.52
C GLY A 686 -20.72 13.10 0.66
N GLY A 687 -20.80 13.02 -0.67
CA GLY A 687 -20.43 14.10 -1.59
C GLY A 687 -21.50 15.19 -1.75
N SER A 688 -21.46 15.90 -2.88
CA SER A 688 -22.43 16.94 -3.23
C SER A 688 -23.88 16.46 -3.15
N ARG A 689 -24.79 17.30 -2.64
CA ARG A 689 -26.21 16.95 -2.52
C ARG A 689 -26.85 16.62 -3.86
N VAL A 690 -27.47 15.46 -3.96
CA VAL A 690 -28.29 15.03 -5.10
C VAL A 690 -29.75 14.92 -4.66
N VAL A 691 -30.67 15.56 -5.38
CA VAL A 691 -32.12 15.46 -5.13
C VAL A 691 -32.78 14.80 -6.33
N GLN A 692 -33.63 13.82 -6.08
CA GLN A 692 -34.39 13.07 -7.06
C GLN A 692 -35.88 13.16 -6.75
N LEU A 693 -36.68 13.34 -7.80
CA LEU A 693 -38.13 13.36 -7.74
C LEU A 693 -38.67 12.25 -8.65
N ALA A 694 -39.57 11.42 -8.13
CA ALA A 694 -40.21 10.36 -8.91
C ALA A 694 -41.68 10.21 -8.55
N LEU A 695 -42.48 9.88 -9.58
CA LEU A 695 -43.85 9.39 -9.44
C LEU A 695 -43.85 7.91 -9.84
N LYS A 696 -44.33 7.03 -8.95
CA LYS A 696 -44.56 5.62 -9.26
C LYS A 696 -46.03 5.27 -9.05
N ILE A 697 -46.64 4.61 -10.02
CA ILE A 697 -48.06 4.20 -9.97
C ILE A 697 -48.12 2.69 -9.71
N TYR A 698 -49.01 2.30 -8.79
CA TYR A 698 -49.29 0.90 -8.41
C TYR A 698 -50.75 0.59 -8.80
N PHE A 699 -50.98 -0.58 -9.41
CA PHE A 699 -52.19 -0.95 -10.18
C PHE A 699 -52.89 -2.21 -9.65
#